data_AF-A0A1C5GP20-F1
#
_entry.id   AF-A0A1C5GP20-F1
#
_cell.length_a   1.000
_cell.length_b   1.000
_cell.length_c   1.000
_cell.angle_alpha   90.00
_cell.angle_beta   90.00
_cell.angle_gamma   90.00
#
_symmetry.space_group_name_H-M   'P 1'
#
loop_
_entity.id
_entity.type
_entity.pdbx_description
1 polymer ?
#
loop_
_entity_poly.entity_id
_entity_poly.type
_entity_poly.pdbx_seq_one_letter_code
_entity_poly.pdbx_strand_id
1 'polypeptide(L)'
;MPRPRPVLALLLAAVLSAVGLTAAAPPAGAAVDARALGARYDATGSTITFRVHSAAATRIAVYLYAAPTGAAEKVSYVLTRDASAVFGVTVDVATLRDTHGLTGTIWYGYRAWGPNWPWTSTWTKGSSAGFVADVDAAGNRFNPNKLLVDPYARELSHDPLRPGATDDTVYASGPAHRTVDSGPYAPKGAVLAVATGATGVKPTRAFKDDVLYEVHVRGLTRDDPSVPAAWRGTYRGAATKAGYLASLGVTAVEFLPVQETQNDTNDVDPTGTAGDNYWGYMTLNWFAPDRRYAADRSPGGPTREFQTMVKAFHDAGIKVLLDVVYNHTGEGGARTIGGATAYDLWSWRGLDNPTYYSLTADRQASYDNTGVGGNYNTYHPVAQDLIVDSLAYWKDTLGVDGFRHDLATVLGNTCQHGCYRYSRTDPGTALNRIVREMPARPAGGGAGVDWIGEPWAIGAGTYQVGNLPAGWSEWNGQYRDTVRSDQNRMGYDPVTPGQLATRLAGSADLYGDDGRRPGNSVNFLVAHDGFTLRDLYACNAKNNNQPWPYGPSDGGSDDNRSWDQGGAAADQRRAARTGQALLLLSAGTPMMTGGDEVLRGVRCNNNPYNLDSSANWLTWNPDANQSAFRAFTSRLAAFRAAHPALRPATFYSSADGNGNGLGQLAWFTPAGTAPDAGYWNDPNNHALGWRIDGTEFGDPASAIYVAYNGWSGDVGFTLPSPGAGRQWYRVTDTSTWAEGPEQVARPGAEAALGGQGTGYLLRGRGLLLLVAR
;
A
#
# COMPACT_ATOMS: atom_id res chain seq x y z
N MET A 1 -67.88 -16.89 -48.33
CA MET A 1 -68.85 -15.82 -48.06
C MET A 1 -68.46 -15.10 -46.78
N PRO A 2 -68.60 -13.77 -46.71
CA PRO A 2 -67.51 -12.89 -46.24
C PRO A 2 -67.90 -11.87 -45.16
N ARG A 3 -66.87 -11.15 -44.65
CA ARG A 3 -66.83 -9.87 -43.87
C ARG A 3 -66.57 -10.00 -42.34
N PRO A 4 -66.00 -8.97 -41.67
CA PRO A 4 -64.89 -8.08 -42.08
C PRO A 4 -63.90 -7.70 -40.94
N ARG A 5 -62.74 -7.12 -41.30
CA ARG A 5 -61.91 -6.18 -40.49
C ARG A 5 -62.47 -4.73 -40.66
N PRO A 6 -61.96 -3.64 -40.02
CA PRO A 6 -61.20 -3.43 -38.78
C PRO A 6 -61.68 -2.19 -37.95
N VAL A 7 -61.35 -2.11 -36.66
CA VAL A 7 -61.05 -0.86 -35.89
C VAL A 7 -60.14 -1.33 -34.75
N LEU A 8 -58.88 -0.96 -34.59
CA LEU A 8 -58.44 0.34 -34.10
C LEU A 8 -56.91 0.43 -34.29
N ALA A 9 -56.47 1.16 -35.30
CA ALA A 9 -55.09 1.63 -35.44
C ALA A 9 -55.14 3.14 -35.19
N LEU A 10 -54.65 3.59 -34.04
CA LEU A 10 -54.12 4.92 -33.73
C LEU A 10 -54.04 5.00 -32.20
N LEU A 11 -52.90 4.59 -31.62
CA LEU A 11 -52.46 4.99 -30.26
C LEU A 11 -51.06 4.47 -29.89
N LEU A 12 -50.36 3.78 -30.80
CA LEU A 12 -49.00 3.26 -30.55
C LEU A 12 -47.85 4.08 -31.17
N ALA A 13 -48.11 5.32 -31.59
CA ALA A 13 -47.08 6.17 -32.22
C ALA A 13 -46.83 7.50 -31.49
N ALA A 14 -47.37 7.69 -30.28
CA ALA A 14 -47.24 8.96 -29.53
C ALA A 14 -46.80 8.80 -28.06
N VAL A 15 -46.26 7.63 -27.67
CA VAL A 15 -45.69 7.38 -26.33
C VAL A 15 -44.24 6.89 -26.42
N LEU A 16 -43.50 7.34 -27.45
CA LEU A 16 -42.08 7.03 -27.66
C LEU A 16 -41.20 8.30 -27.71
N SER A 17 -41.70 9.40 -27.16
CA SER A 17 -41.02 10.70 -27.19
C SER A 17 -41.30 11.55 -25.95
N ALA A 18 -41.23 10.95 -24.75
CA ALA A 18 -41.32 11.69 -23.48
C ALA A 18 -40.66 11.01 -22.26
N VAL A 19 -39.63 10.18 -22.47
CA VAL A 19 -38.69 9.81 -21.39
C VAL A 19 -37.29 10.19 -21.86
N GLY A 20 -37.07 11.51 -21.93
CA GLY A 20 -35.72 12.06 -21.95
C GLY A 20 -35.11 11.81 -20.58
N LEU A 21 -34.50 10.64 -20.40
CA LEU A 21 -33.47 10.45 -19.39
C LEU A 21 -32.40 11.50 -19.67
N THR A 22 -32.39 12.59 -18.90
CA THR A 22 -31.21 13.41 -18.73
C THR A 22 -30.20 12.55 -17.98
N ALA A 23 -29.55 11.62 -18.69
CA ALA A 23 -28.26 11.14 -18.28
C ALA A 23 -27.39 12.39 -18.22
N ALA A 24 -27.14 12.88 -17.01
CA ALA A 24 -26.10 13.88 -16.80
C ALA A 24 -24.85 13.31 -17.47
N ALA A 25 -24.33 14.02 -18.46
CA ALA A 25 -23.03 13.67 -19.02
C ALA A 25 -22.08 13.52 -17.84
N PRO A 26 -21.26 12.46 -17.77
CA PRO A 26 -20.20 12.40 -16.77
C PRO A 26 -19.45 13.74 -16.85
N PRO A 27 -19.14 14.38 -15.71
CA PRO A 27 -18.38 15.63 -15.74
C PRO A 27 -17.17 15.40 -16.63
N ALA A 28 -16.96 16.31 -17.60
CA ALA A 28 -15.82 16.22 -18.51
C ALA A 28 -14.58 15.95 -17.67
N GLY A 29 -14.00 14.76 -17.80
CA GLY A 29 -12.90 14.32 -16.95
C GLY A 29 -11.78 15.35 -17.03
N ALA A 30 -11.34 15.85 -15.87
CA ALA A 30 -10.12 16.65 -15.83
C ALA A 30 -8.99 15.71 -16.25
N ALA A 31 -8.47 15.90 -17.46
CA ALA A 31 -7.39 15.09 -17.99
C ALA A 31 -6.22 15.07 -17.00
N VAL A 32 -5.59 13.90 -16.85
CA VAL A 32 -4.35 13.75 -16.09
C VAL A 32 -3.34 14.79 -16.58
N ASP A 33 -2.71 15.51 -15.65
CA ASP A 33 -1.72 16.55 -15.90
C ASP A 33 -2.23 17.73 -16.76
N ALA A 34 -3.54 18.02 -16.71
CA ALA A 34 -4.17 19.07 -17.54
C ALA A 34 -3.56 20.47 -17.37
N ARG A 35 -2.99 20.78 -16.20
CA ARG A 35 -2.39 22.11 -15.92
C ARG A 35 -0.89 22.17 -16.21
N ALA A 36 -0.26 21.04 -16.57
CA ALA A 36 1.17 20.90 -16.81
C ALA A 36 2.01 21.53 -15.67
N LEU A 37 1.71 21.18 -14.42
CA LEU A 37 2.39 21.73 -13.25
C LEU A 37 3.81 21.15 -13.09
N GLY A 38 4.63 21.83 -12.28
CA GLY A 38 6.03 21.51 -12.04
C GLY A 38 7.02 22.32 -12.88
N ALA A 39 8.31 22.00 -12.75
CA ALA A 39 9.38 22.54 -13.57
C ALA A 39 9.73 21.58 -14.71
N ARG A 40 9.71 22.06 -15.97
CA ARG A 40 9.94 21.22 -17.16
C ARG A 40 10.82 21.93 -18.16
N TYR A 41 11.80 21.21 -18.71
CA TYR A 41 12.44 21.62 -19.95
C TYR A 41 11.44 21.52 -21.11
N ASP A 42 11.59 22.40 -22.10
CA ASP A 42 11.01 22.15 -23.42
C ASP A 42 11.70 20.95 -24.11
N ALA A 43 11.17 20.55 -25.26
CA ALA A 43 11.69 19.39 -26.00
C ALA A 43 13.16 19.57 -26.47
N THR A 44 13.63 20.81 -26.63
CA THR A 44 14.99 21.12 -27.08
C THR A 44 15.97 21.31 -25.93
N GLY A 45 15.48 21.40 -24.69
CA GLY A 45 16.27 21.77 -23.51
C GLY A 45 16.69 23.25 -23.51
N SER A 46 16.07 24.10 -24.33
CA SER A 46 16.45 25.50 -24.49
C SER A 46 15.79 26.43 -23.48
N THR A 47 14.61 26.05 -22.99
CA THR A 47 13.87 26.79 -21.97
C THR A 47 13.41 25.88 -20.84
N ILE A 48 13.20 26.47 -19.67
CA ILE A 48 12.55 25.82 -18.53
C ILE A 48 11.29 26.61 -18.19
N THR A 49 10.18 25.90 -18.09
CA THR A 49 8.91 26.47 -17.63
C THR A 49 8.63 25.98 -16.21
N PHE A 50 8.43 26.91 -15.29
CA PHE A 50 8.02 26.67 -13.90
C PHE A 50 6.54 26.99 -13.76
N ARG A 51 5.72 26.04 -13.31
CA ARG A 51 4.28 26.22 -13.11
C ARG A 51 3.85 25.68 -11.76
N VAL A 52 3.18 26.50 -10.95
CA VAL A 52 2.68 26.12 -9.61
C VAL A 52 1.30 26.70 -9.37
N HIS A 53 0.41 25.94 -8.72
CA HIS A 53 -0.93 26.40 -8.39
C HIS A 53 -0.96 27.04 -6.99
N SER A 54 -1.65 28.18 -6.88
CA SER A 54 -2.13 28.73 -5.61
C SER A 54 -3.35 29.61 -5.85
N ALA A 55 -4.48 29.26 -5.25
CA ALA A 55 -5.71 30.03 -5.38
C ALA A 55 -5.60 31.39 -4.66
N ALA A 56 -5.00 31.38 -3.46
CA ALA A 56 -4.97 32.52 -2.54
C ALA A 56 -3.68 33.36 -2.60
N ALA A 57 -2.59 32.88 -3.23
CA ALA A 57 -1.37 33.67 -3.31
C ALA A 57 -1.60 34.98 -4.07
N THR A 58 -1.03 36.07 -3.53
CA THR A 58 -1.01 37.38 -4.17
C THR A 58 0.26 37.59 -4.99
N ARG A 59 1.33 36.84 -4.69
CA ARG A 59 2.59 36.85 -5.43
C ARG A 59 3.32 35.53 -5.20
N ILE A 60 3.94 34.99 -6.25
CA ILE A 60 4.89 33.88 -6.15
C ILE A 60 6.15 34.24 -6.93
N ALA A 61 7.31 33.91 -6.37
CA ALA A 61 8.58 33.97 -7.08
C ALA A 61 9.31 32.63 -6.99
N VAL A 62 9.88 32.18 -8.10
CA VAL A 62 10.80 31.04 -8.14
C VAL A 62 12.22 31.54 -7.86
N TYR A 63 12.94 30.82 -7.01
CA TYR A 63 14.32 31.08 -6.62
C TYR A 63 15.18 29.96 -7.17
N LEU A 64 16.22 30.29 -7.93
CA LEU A 64 17.11 29.33 -8.59
C LEU A 64 18.49 29.31 -7.94
N TYR A 65 19.01 28.11 -7.72
CA TYR A 65 20.23 27.85 -6.97
C TYR A 65 21.20 27.00 -7.79
N ALA A 66 22.50 27.29 -7.63
CA ALA A 66 23.57 26.50 -8.26
C ALA A 66 23.94 25.25 -7.43
N ALA A 67 23.56 25.21 -6.15
CA ALA A 67 23.86 24.14 -5.22
C ALA A 67 22.61 23.75 -4.43
N PRO A 68 22.49 22.48 -4.01
CA PRO A 68 21.32 21.99 -3.29
C PRO A 68 21.20 22.56 -1.86
N THR A 69 22.32 22.90 -1.22
CA THR A 69 22.38 23.36 0.18
C THR A 69 23.34 24.53 0.35
N GLY A 70 23.12 25.37 1.37
CA GLY A 70 24.06 26.38 1.86
C GLY A 70 24.31 27.60 0.95
N ALA A 71 24.02 27.51 -0.35
CA ALA A 71 24.17 28.62 -1.28
C ALA A 71 22.95 29.56 -1.25
N ALA A 72 23.21 30.86 -1.43
CA ALA A 72 22.17 31.81 -1.80
C ALA A 72 21.67 31.55 -3.23
N GLU A 73 20.45 32.00 -3.53
CA GLU A 73 19.92 31.99 -4.89
C GLU A 73 20.82 32.80 -5.82
N LYS A 74 20.93 32.35 -7.08
CA LYS A 74 21.62 33.08 -8.16
C LYS A 74 20.71 34.10 -8.81
N VAL A 75 19.42 33.78 -8.92
CA VAL A 75 18.40 34.64 -9.52
C VAL A 75 17.02 34.22 -9.01
N SER A 76 16.08 35.15 -9.03
CA SER A 76 14.66 34.86 -8.83
C SER A 76 13.80 35.53 -9.90
N TYR A 77 12.68 34.90 -10.22
CA TYR A 77 11.70 35.41 -11.18
C TYR A 77 10.32 35.45 -10.55
N VAL A 78 9.62 36.57 -10.70
CA VAL A 78 8.21 36.69 -10.28
C VAL A 78 7.35 36.00 -11.31
N LEU A 79 6.47 35.11 -10.87
CA LEU A 79 5.59 34.36 -11.76
C LEU A 79 4.35 35.17 -12.10
N THR A 80 3.81 34.95 -13.29
CA THR A 80 2.54 35.54 -13.74
C THR A 80 1.41 34.57 -13.45
N ARG A 81 0.36 35.05 -12.78
CA ARG A 81 -0.85 34.27 -12.48
C ARG A 81 -1.79 34.26 -13.67
N ASP A 82 -2.24 33.09 -14.09
CA ASP A 82 -3.30 32.94 -15.09
C ASP A 82 -4.72 32.87 -14.47
N ALA A 83 -5.73 32.75 -15.33
CA ALA A 83 -7.14 32.68 -14.92
C ALA A 83 -7.48 31.43 -14.10
N SER A 84 -6.67 30.37 -14.20
CA SER A 84 -6.83 29.11 -13.48
C SER A 84 -6.05 29.06 -12.16
N ALA A 85 -5.55 30.23 -11.70
CA ALA A 85 -4.73 30.35 -10.50
C ALA A 85 -3.39 29.59 -10.57
N VAL A 86 -2.91 29.30 -11.79
CA VAL A 86 -1.57 28.80 -12.01
C VAL A 86 -0.63 29.97 -12.22
N PHE A 87 0.43 29.99 -11.43
CA PHE A 87 1.54 30.92 -11.56
C PHE A 87 2.59 30.29 -12.47
N GLY A 88 3.05 31.02 -13.49
CA GLY A 88 4.01 30.52 -14.46
C GLY A 88 5.10 31.51 -14.85
N VAL A 89 6.29 30.99 -15.19
CA VAL A 89 7.35 31.71 -15.90
C VAL A 89 8.16 30.74 -16.76
N THR A 90 8.58 31.19 -17.94
CA THR A 90 9.50 30.46 -18.81
C THR A 90 10.82 31.22 -18.88
N VAL A 91 11.93 30.52 -18.70
CA VAL A 91 13.27 31.11 -18.64
C VAL A 91 14.22 30.40 -19.60
N ASP A 92 15.03 31.18 -20.33
CA ASP A 92 16.03 30.66 -21.25
C ASP A 92 17.21 30.03 -20.49
N VAL A 93 17.55 28.79 -20.84
CA VAL A 93 18.68 28.07 -20.24
C VAL A 93 20.01 28.77 -20.54
N ALA A 94 20.15 29.36 -21.73
CA ALA A 94 21.33 30.16 -22.08
C ALA A 94 21.51 31.35 -21.13
N THR A 95 20.42 32.08 -20.81
CA THR A 95 20.46 33.19 -19.84
C THR A 95 20.84 32.71 -18.45
N LEU A 96 20.30 31.58 -17.99
CA LEU A 96 20.66 31.00 -16.69
C LEU A 96 22.16 30.64 -16.63
N ARG A 97 22.69 30.06 -17.71
CA ARG A 97 24.10 29.68 -17.81
C ARG A 97 25.02 30.89 -17.90
N ASP A 98 24.79 31.75 -18.90
CA ASP A 98 25.73 32.79 -19.34
C ASP A 98 25.69 34.03 -18.44
N THR A 99 24.51 34.35 -17.89
CA THR A 99 24.33 35.55 -17.03
C THR A 99 24.37 35.19 -15.55
N HIS A 100 23.75 34.08 -15.15
CA HIS A 100 23.60 33.72 -13.72
C HIS A 100 24.56 32.63 -13.23
N GLY A 101 25.39 32.07 -14.13
CA GLY A 101 26.39 31.06 -13.79
C GLY A 101 25.79 29.72 -13.35
N LEU A 102 24.55 29.41 -13.77
CA LEU A 102 23.89 28.13 -13.51
C LEU A 102 24.28 27.14 -14.61
N THR A 103 25.47 26.56 -14.50
CA THR A 103 26.06 25.69 -15.54
C THR A 103 25.78 24.19 -15.35
N GLY A 104 25.21 23.80 -14.20
CA GLY A 104 24.92 22.41 -13.84
C GLY A 104 23.42 22.17 -13.64
N THR A 105 23.08 21.24 -12.76
CA THR A 105 21.70 21.04 -12.32
C THR A 105 21.15 22.32 -11.70
N ILE A 106 19.97 22.73 -12.16
CA ILE A 106 19.26 23.87 -11.62
C ILE A 106 18.39 23.37 -10.47
N TRP A 107 18.70 23.87 -9.27
CA TRP A 107 17.92 23.63 -8.07
C TRP A 107 16.95 24.78 -7.87
N TYR A 108 15.73 24.50 -7.42
CA TYR A 108 14.72 25.54 -7.28
C TYR A 108 13.81 25.36 -6.07
N GLY A 109 13.17 26.47 -5.69
CA GLY A 109 12.07 26.51 -4.73
C GLY A 109 11.28 27.81 -4.90
N TYR A 110 10.14 27.92 -4.24
CA TYR A 110 9.26 29.08 -4.32
C TYR A 110 9.25 29.89 -3.02
N ARG A 111 8.94 31.18 -3.13
CA ARG A 111 8.41 31.97 -2.02
C ARG A 111 7.07 32.54 -2.42
N ALA A 112 6.10 32.44 -1.52
CA ALA A 112 4.74 32.87 -1.75
C ALA A 112 4.30 33.89 -0.70
N TRP A 113 3.55 34.88 -1.17
CA TRP A 113 2.86 35.88 -0.36
C TRP A 113 1.36 35.72 -0.56
N GLY A 114 0.58 36.07 0.45
CA GLY A 114 -0.87 36.02 0.39
C GLY A 114 -1.52 36.90 1.45
N PRO A 115 -2.83 36.75 1.71
CA PRO A 115 -3.58 37.72 2.50
C PRO A 115 -3.09 37.90 3.95
N ASN A 116 -2.61 36.82 4.59
CA ASN A 116 -2.05 36.89 5.95
C ASN A 116 -0.62 37.47 6.01
N TRP A 117 0.07 37.56 4.86
CA TRP A 117 1.39 38.17 4.72
C TRP A 117 1.61 38.74 3.31
N PRO A 118 1.02 39.90 2.98
CA PRO A 118 1.12 40.48 1.64
C PRO A 118 2.55 40.91 1.30
N TRP A 119 2.86 40.95 -0.01
CA TRP A 119 4.14 41.47 -0.47
C TRP A 119 4.23 42.99 -0.24
N THR A 120 5.38 43.43 0.27
CA THR A 120 5.75 44.85 0.33
C THR A 120 7.13 45.03 -0.30
N SER A 121 7.40 46.22 -0.87
CA SER A 121 8.70 46.53 -1.44
C SER A 121 9.84 46.59 -0.42
N THR A 122 9.51 46.70 0.87
CA THR A 122 10.45 46.71 2.00
C THR A 122 10.79 45.32 2.54
N TRP A 123 10.11 44.28 2.05
CA TRP A 123 10.39 42.92 2.49
C TRP A 123 11.78 42.46 2.01
N THR A 124 12.52 41.87 2.94
CA THR A 124 13.77 41.14 2.70
C THR A 124 13.70 39.77 3.35
N LYS A 125 14.52 38.82 2.90
CA LYS A 125 14.60 37.47 3.48
C LYS A 125 14.89 37.56 4.98
N GLY A 126 14.01 36.97 5.77
CA GLY A 126 14.10 36.96 7.24
C GLY A 126 13.45 38.17 7.93
N SER A 127 12.79 39.06 7.19
CA SER A 127 12.07 40.21 7.76
C SER A 127 10.61 39.88 8.10
N SER A 128 9.99 40.68 8.97
CA SER A 128 8.54 40.66 9.27
C SER A 128 7.73 41.63 8.41
N ALA A 129 8.33 42.30 7.43
CA ALA A 129 7.64 43.31 6.62
C ALA A 129 6.46 42.69 5.86
N GLY A 130 5.28 43.32 5.96
CA GLY A 130 4.04 42.82 5.39
C GLY A 130 3.32 41.75 6.23
N PHE A 131 3.86 41.32 7.38
CA PHE A 131 3.19 40.34 8.23
C PHE A 131 1.89 40.90 8.81
N VAL A 132 0.80 40.13 8.72
CA VAL A 132 -0.49 40.42 9.35
C VAL A 132 -0.80 39.39 10.44
N ALA A 133 -0.76 38.10 10.08
CA ALA A 133 -0.99 36.99 10.99
C ALA A 133 -0.33 35.70 10.48
N ASP A 134 -0.06 34.73 11.37
CA ASP A 134 0.45 33.41 10.96
C ASP A 134 -0.64 32.56 10.27
N VAL A 135 -1.90 32.81 10.61
CA VAL A 135 -3.08 32.27 9.93
C VAL A 135 -4.18 33.32 9.90
N ASP A 136 -4.89 33.48 8.77
CA ASP A 136 -6.04 34.37 8.67
C ASP A 136 -7.38 33.62 8.84
N ALA A 137 -8.50 34.36 8.74
CA ALA A 137 -9.84 33.79 8.86
C ALA A 137 -10.21 32.79 7.74
N ALA A 138 -9.51 32.82 6.60
CA ALA A 138 -9.70 31.86 5.51
C ALA A 138 -8.77 30.63 5.64
N GLY A 139 -7.92 30.60 6.67
CA GLY A 139 -6.95 29.53 6.90
C GLY A 139 -5.68 29.67 6.07
N ASN A 140 -5.41 30.85 5.47
CA ASN A 140 -4.17 31.06 4.73
C ASN A 140 -2.99 31.14 5.69
N ARG A 141 -1.88 30.47 5.35
CA ARG A 141 -0.66 30.39 6.16
C ARG A 141 0.58 30.78 5.34
N PHE A 142 0.50 31.81 4.51
CA PHE A 142 1.65 32.25 3.73
C PHE A 142 2.76 32.76 4.64
N ASN A 143 4.00 32.34 4.38
CA ASN A 143 5.17 32.92 5.00
C ASN A 143 6.31 33.00 3.97
N PRO A 144 6.62 34.19 3.45
CA PRO A 144 7.64 34.35 2.43
C PRO A 144 9.06 34.11 2.92
N ASN A 145 9.31 34.04 4.24
CA ASN A 145 10.61 33.67 4.77
C ASN A 145 10.89 32.17 4.64
N LYS A 146 9.86 31.36 4.37
CA LYS A 146 10.02 29.93 4.14
C LYS A 146 10.18 29.67 2.65
N LEU A 147 11.27 29.01 2.26
CA LEU A 147 11.43 28.47 0.93
C LEU A 147 10.60 27.20 0.81
N LEU A 148 9.82 27.12 -0.27
CA LEU A 148 8.84 26.08 -0.50
C LEU A 148 9.30 25.17 -1.64
N VAL A 149 9.28 23.87 -1.41
CA VAL A 149 9.43 22.85 -2.45
C VAL A 149 8.19 22.86 -3.34
N ASP A 150 8.40 22.56 -4.61
CA ASP A 150 7.34 22.33 -5.56
C ASP A 150 6.66 20.97 -5.31
N PRO A 151 5.34 20.91 -5.09
CA PRO A 151 4.62 19.65 -4.96
C PRO A 151 4.78 18.72 -6.18
N TYR A 152 5.14 19.26 -7.36
CA TYR A 152 5.39 18.51 -8.60
C TYR A 152 6.89 18.29 -8.90
N ALA A 153 7.81 18.60 -7.96
CA ALA A 153 9.23 18.29 -8.14
C ALA A 153 9.44 16.77 -8.28
N ARG A 154 10.12 16.35 -9.34
CA ARG A 154 10.37 14.91 -9.60
C ARG A 154 11.54 14.32 -8.83
N GLU A 155 12.36 15.15 -8.20
CA GLU A 155 13.35 14.77 -7.19
C GLU A 155 13.57 15.92 -6.21
N LEU A 156 13.79 15.59 -4.94
CA LEU A 156 14.30 16.52 -3.93
C LEU A 156 15.80 16.37 -3.75
N SER A 157 16.47 17.44 -3.34
CA SER A 157 17.92 17.45 -3.11
C SER A 157 18.39 16.69 -1.87
N HIS A 158 17.59 16.76 -0.81
CA HIS A 158 17.83 16.25 0.56
C HIS A 158 16.54 16.41 1.36
N ASP A 159 16.46 15.84 2.54
CA ASP A 159 15.29 16.00 3.43
C ASP A 159 15.35 17.29 4.29
N PRO A 160 14.24 17.77 4.86
CA PRO A 160 14.24 18.92 5.78
C PRO A 160 15.28 18.83 6.90
N LEU A 161 15.40 17.66 7.55
CA LEU A 161 16.48 17.39 8.50
C LEU A 161 17.49 16.44 7.85
N ARG A 162 18.77 16.76 8.00
CA ARG A 162 19.86 15.98 7.43
C ARG A 162 21.10 16.03 8.32
N PRO A 163 22.11 15.19 8.07
CA PRO A 163 23.38 15.28 8.80
C PRO A 163 23.97 16.70 8.72
N GLY A 164 24.24 17.29 9.89
CA GLY A 164 24.75 18.66 10.04
C GLY A 164 23.69 19.78 9.97
N ALA A 165 22.42 19.46 9.79
CA ALA A 165 21.31 20.41 9.85
C ALA A 165 20.04 19.73 10.38
N THR A 166 19.89 19.68 11.71
CA THR A 166 18.83 18.95 12.42
C THR A 166 17.88 19.85 13.21
N ASP A 167 18.03 21.18 13.11
CA ASP A 167 17.10 22.14 13.69
C ASP A 167 15.86 22.25 12.80
N ASP A 168 14.78 21.62 13.24
CA ASP A 168 13.50 21.60 12.53
C ASP A 168 12.73 22.92 12.64
N THR A 169 13.06 23.76 13.64
CA THR A 169 12.35 25.01 13.90
C THR A 169 12.55 26.06 12.80
N VAL A 170 13.55 25.88 11.92
CA VAL A 170 13.77 26.74 10.75
C VAL A 170 12.56 26.75 9.79
N TYR A 171 11.76 25.69 9.79
CA TYR A 171 10.55 25.55 8.97
C TYR A 171 9.29 26.04 9.66
N ALA A 172 9.36 26.32 10.96
CA ALA A 172 8.21 26.68 11.77
C ALA A 172 7.71 28.11 11.50
N SER A 173 6.39 28.28 11.51
CA SER A 173 5.73 29.58 11.69
C SER A 173 5.63 29.98 13.17
N GLY A 174 4.88 31.03 13.47
CA GLY A 174 4.64 31.49 14.83
C GLY A 174 5.68 32.51 15.34
N PRO A 175 5.41 33.13 16.51
CA PRO A 175 6.20 34.26 17.01
C PRO A 175 7.71 34.06 17.07
N ALA A 176 8.15 32.87 17.45
CA ALA A 176 9.56 32.56 17.63
C ALA A 176 10.32 32.34 16.32
N HIS A 177 9.65 31.85 15.26
CA HIS A 177 10.34 31.29 14.10
C HIS A 177 9.88 31.86 12.75
N ARG A 178 8.79 32.63 12.69
CA ARG A 178 8.22 33.11 11.41
C ARG A 178 9.18 33.95 10.56
N THR A 179 10.15 34.62 11.19
CA THR A 179 11.17 35.45 10.53
C THR A 179 12.45 34.68 10.21
N VAL A 180 12.55 33.39 10.53
CA VAL A 180 13.71 32.58 10.13
C VAL A 180 13.63 32.31 8.63
N ASP A 181 14.66 32.68 7.89
CA ASP A 181 14.81 32.34 6.47
C ASP A 181 15.25 30.88 6.33
N SER A 182 14.35 30.02 5.81
CA SER A 182 14.69 28.62 5.58
C SER A 182 15.48 28.38 4.29
N GLY A 183 15.69 29.40 3.45
CA GLY A 183 16.34 29.29 2.13
C GLY A 183 17.63 28.47 2.09
N PRO A 184 18.61 28.71 2.96
CA PRO A 184 19.87 27.95 3.00
C PRO A 184 19.72 26.47 3.43
N TYR A 185 18.64 26.14 4.13
CA TYR A 185 18.41 24.84 4.78
C TYR A 185 17.43 23.96 4.01
N ALA A 186 16.37 24.57 3.48
CA ALA A 186 15.24 23.87 2.90
C ALA A 186 15.63 22.93 1.76
N PRO A 187 14.91 21.81 1.58
CA PRO A 187 14.99 21.01 0.37
C PRO A 187 14.76 21.86 -0.88
N LYS A 188 15.35 21.45 -1.99
CA LYS A 188 15.18 22.05 -3.32
C LYS A 188 14.66 21.01 -4.29
N GLY A 189 13.74 21.40 -5.16
CA GLY A 189 13.41 20.60 -6.33
C GLY A 189 14.57 20.62 -7.33
N ALA A 190 14.79 19.50 -8.02
CA ALA A 190 15.69 19.44 -9.17
C ALA A 190 14.93 19.66 -10.47
N VAL A 191 15.40 20.56 -11.34
CA VAL A 191 14.90 20.59 -12.73
C VAL A 191 15.56 19.48 -13.51
N LEU A 192 14.80 18.42 -13.80
CA LEU A 192 15.28 17.23 -14.48
C LEU A 192 14.90 17.23 -15.96
N ALA A 193 15.79 16.70 -16.80
CA ALA A 193 15.41 16.25 -18.14
C ALA A 193 14.40 15.10 -18.03
N VAL A 194 13.63 14.87 -19.09
CA VAL A 194 12.71 13.73 -19.14
C VAL A 194 13.52 12.44 -19.01
N ALA A 195 13.18 11.62 -18.01
CA ALA A 195 13.83 10.34 -17.81
C ALA A 195 13.51 9.40 -18.99
N THR A 196 14.55 8.82 -19.60
CA THR A 196 14.44 7.90 -20.74
C THR A 196 14.76 6.45 -20.38
N GLY A 197 14.90 6.15 -19.07
CA GLY A 197 15.18 4.79 -18.60
C GLY A 197 14.05 3.83 -18.93
N ALA A 198 14.40 2.62 -19.36
CA ALA A 198 13.44 1.57 -19.64
C ALA A 198 12.98 0.91 -18.34
N THR A 199 11.68 0.69 -18.20
CA THR A 199 11.05 0.00 -17.06
C THR A 199 10.69 -1.45 -17.40
N GLY A 200 11.02 -1.97 -18.58
CA GLY A 200 10.67 -3.32 -19.00
C GLY A 200 9.23 -3.44 -19.52
N VAL A 201 8.72 -4.67 -19.63
CA VAL A 201 7.34 -4.94 -20.07
C VAL A 201 6.50 -5.30 -18.86
N LYS A 202 5.48 -4.48 -18.56
CA LYS A 202 4.58 -4.72 -17.43
C LYS A 202 3.90 -6.09 -17.52
N PRO A 203 3.89 -6.89 -16.43
CA PRO A 203 3.10 -8.10 -16.38
C PRO A 203 1.59 -7.82 -16.56
N THR A 204 0.92 -8.68 -17.35
CA THR A 204 -0.54 -8.60 -17.59
C THR A 204 -1.33 -9.65 -16.82
N ARG A 205 -0.70 -10.35 -15.87
CA ARG A 205 -1.32 -11.40 -15.06
C ARG A 205 -2.50 -10.86 -14.26
N ALA A 206 -3.57 -11.66 -14.14
CA ALA A 206 -4.73 -11.34 -13.32
C ALA A 206 -4.38 -11.27 -11.83
N PHE A 207 -5.00 -10.35 -11.08
CA PHE A 207 -4.70 -10.16 -9.66
C PHE A 207 -4.98 -11.41 -8.80
N LYS A 208 -6.01 -12.21 -9.16
CA LYS A 208 -6.32 -13.49 -8.49
C LYS A 208 -5.18 -14.52 -8.53
N ASP A 209 -4.27 -14.38 -9.49
CA ASP A 209 -3.12 -15.28 -9.68
C ASP A 209 -1.86 -14.72 -9.03
N ASP A 210 -1.96 -13.59 -8.30
CA ASP A 210 -0.83 -12.99 -7.61
C ASP A 210 -0.60 -13.55 -6.20
N VAL A 211 0.68 -13.51 -5.80
CA VAL A 211 1.15 -13.68 -4.44
C VAL A 211 2.01 -12.45 -4.11
N LEU A 212 1.54 -11.64 -3.17
CA LEU A 212 2.16 -10.38 -2.80
C LEU A 212 3.24 -10.61 -1.74
N TYR A 213 4.32 -9.83 -1.83
CA TYR A 213 5.42 -9.79 -0.88
C TYR A 213 5.67 -8.35 -0.46
N GLU A 214 5.18 -7.99 0.73
CA GLU A 214 5.35 -6.66 1.33
C GLU A 214 6.78 -6.54 1.89
N VAL A 215 7.55 -5.53 1.48
CA VAL A 215 8.92 -5.36 1.99
C VAL A 215 9.40 -3.92 1.97
N HIS A 216 10.21 -3.56 2.96
CA HIS A 216 10.94 -2.29 2.93
C HIS A 216 12.15 -2.37 1.96
N VAL A 217 12.25 -1.46 0.98
CA VAL A 217 13.32 -1.47 -0.04
C VAL A 217 14.73 -1.52 0.56
N ARG A 218 15.00 -0.69 1.57
CA ARG A 218 16.25 -0.72 2.34
C ARG A 218 16.46 -2.04 3.08
N GLY A 219 15.52 -2.44 3.93
CA GLY A 219 15.60 -3.68 4.72
C GLY A 219 15.78 -4.95 3.88
N LEU A 220 15.29 -4.97 2.64
CA LEU A 220 15.42 -6.11 1.74
C LEU A 220 16.88 -6.52 1.53
N THR A 221 17.81 -5.58 1.40
CA THR A 221 19.21 -5.90 1.05
C THR A 221 20.26 -5.26 1.95
N ARG A 222 19.87 -4.52 3.00
CA ARG A 222 20.83 -3.80 3.84
C ARG A 222 21.86 -4.73 4.49
N ASP A 223 21.42 -5.89 4.95
CA ASP A 223 22.25 -6.94 5.58
C ASP A 223 22.57 -8.12 4.64
N ASP A 224 22.45 -7.93 3.33
CA ASP A 224 22.70 -9.00 2.37
C ASP A 224 24.18 -9.05 1.93
N PRO A 225 24.96 -10.07 2.33
CA PRO A 225 26.36 -10.18 1.94
C PRO A 225 26.55 -10.46 0.44
N SER A 226 25.54 -11.02 -0.25
CA SER A 226 25.58 -11.30 -1.69
C SER A 226 25.46 -10.05 -2.56
N VAL A 227 25.00 -8.94 -1.99
CA VAL A 227 24.89 -7.64 -2.67
C VAL A 227 26.15 -6.82 -2.41
N PRO A 228 26.76 -6.19 -3.44
CA PRO A 228 27.89 -5.29 -3.25
C PRO A 228 27.57 -4.21 -2.21
N ALA A 229 28.52 -3.92 -1.31
CA ALA A 229 28.30 -3.04 -0.16
C ALA A 229 27.71 -1.66 -0.54
N ALA A 230 28.13 -1.10 -1.68
CA ALA A 230 27.64 0.19 -2.17
C ALA A 230 26.16 0.16 -2.65
N TRP A 231 25.57 -1.01 -2.85
CA TRP A 231 24.17 -1.16 -3.32
C TRP A 231 23.25 -1.68 -2.21
N ARG A 232 23.78 -2.04 -1.04
CA ARG A 232 22.98 -2.62 0.04
C ARG A 232 21.97 -1.61 0.59
N GLY A 233 20.70 -2.02 0.57
CA GLY A 233 19.58 -1.22 1.01
C GLY A 233 19.23 -0.07 0.06
N THR A 234 19.40 -0.30 -1.24
CA THR A 234 19.07 0.66 -2.30
C THR A 234 18.17 0.04 -3.36
N TYR A 235 17.58 0.84 -4.25
CA TYR A 235 16.84 0.36 -5.42
C TYR A 235 17.70 -0.58 -6.28
N ARG A 236 18.98 -0.24 -6.49
CA ARG A 236 19.92 -1.11 -7.20
C ARG A 236 20.18 -2.43 -6.48
N GLY A 237 20.22 -2.41 -5.15
CA GLY A 237 20.30 -3.63 -4.33
C GLY A 237 19.06 -4.49 -4.49
N ALA A 238 17.87 -3.90 -4.36
CA ALA A 238 16.59 -4.57 -4.50
C ALA A 238 16.43 -5.23 -5.88
N ALA A 239 16.90 -4.59 -6.96
CA ALA A 239 16.91 -5.16 -8.30
C ALA A 239 17.60 -6.54 -8.37
N THR A 240 18.64 -6.77 -7.57
CA THR A 240 19.36 -8.05 -7.52
C THR A 240 18.56 -9.20 -6.88
N LYS A 241 17.45 -8.88 -6.20
CA LYS A 241 16.60 -9.85 -5.49
C LYS A 241 15.39 -10.31 -6.30
N ALA A 242 15.16 -9.75 -7.49
CA ALA A 242 14.05 -10.17 -8.37
C ALA A 242 14.05 -11.69 -8.63
N GLY A 243 15.21 -12.28 -8.94
CA GLY A 243 15.33 -13.72 -9.15
C GLY A 243 15.07 -14.56 -7.89
N TYR A 244 15.47 -14.07 -6.71
CA TYR A 244 15.17 -14.74 -5.44
C TYR A 244 13.65 -14.77 -5.18
N LEU A 245 12.98 -13.62 -5.29
CA LEU A 245 11.53 -13.53 -5.08
C LEU A 245 10.75 -14.37 -6.10
N ALA A 246 11.19 -14.40 -7.37
CA ALA A 246 10.60 -15.28 -8.38
C ALA A 246 10.74 -16.77 -7.98
N SER A 247 11.91 -17.17 -7.46
CA SER A 247 12.13 -18.55 -6.99
C SER A 247 11.33 -18.92 -5.74
N LEU A 248 10.96 -17.92 -4.92
CA LEU A 248 10.06 -18.10 -3.78
C LEU A 248 8.60 -18.30 -4.23
N GLY A 249 8.25 -17.98 -5.48
CA GLY A 249 6.88 -18.02 -5.99
C GLY A 249 6.12 -16.70 -5.82
N VAL A 250 6.83 -15.62 -5.45
CA VAL A 250 6.28 -14.26 -5.41
C VAL A 250 6.07 -13.77 -6.83
N THR A 251 4.95 -13.09 -7.05
CA THR A 251 4.60 -12.56 -8.37
C THR A 251 4.37 -11.05 -8.35
N ALA A 252 4.19 -10.45 -7.18
CA ALA A 252 4.12 -9.01 -6.98
C ALA A 252 4.90 -8.64 -5.72
N VAL A 253 5.79 -7.65 -5.83
CA VAL A 253 6.45 -7.03 -4.67
C VAL A 253 5.71 -5.74 -4.34
N GLU A 254 5.32 -5.58 -3.08
CA GLU A 254 4.75 -4.34 -2.55
C GLU A 254 5.81 -3.66 -1.69
N PHE A 255 6.35 -2.54 -2.17
CA PHE A 255 7.31 -1.78 -1.37
C PHE A 255 6.58 -0.85 -0.41
N LEU A 256 7.03 -0.83 0.85
CA LEU A 256 6.74 0.28 1.78
C LEU A 256 7.09 1.63 1.13
N PRO A 257 6.60 2.77 1.67
CA PRO A 257 6.72 4.08 1.03
C PRO A 257 8.11 4.38 0.45
N VAL A 258 8.14 4.66 -0.86
CA VAL A 258 9.36 5.04 -1.62
C VAL A 258 9.28 6.45 -2.20
N GLN A 259 8.14 7.13 -2.04
CA GLN A 259 8.06 8.56 -2.22
C GLN A 259 8.89 9.23 -1.13
N GLU A 260 9.59 10.32 -1.45
CA GLU A 260 10.55 10.96 -0.55
C GLU A 260 9.98 11.14 0.87
N THR A 261 10.74 10.74 1.89
CA THR A 261 10.31 10.77 3.28
C THR A 261 11.47 11.25 4.16
N GLN A 262 11.19 11.88 5.29
CA GLN A 262 12.25 12.29 6.22
C GLN A 262 13.00 11.06 6.75
N ASN A 263 14.24 10.83 6.33
CA ASN A 263 15.06 9.68 6.77
C ASN A 263 16.59 9.93 6.68
N ASP A 264 17.04 11.06 6.12
CA ASP A 264 18.45 11.42 5.98
C ASP A 264 19.18 11.45 7.34
N THR A 265 18.46 11.70 8.43
CA THR A 265 18.99 11.74 9.80
C THR A 265 19.10 10.40 10.51
N ASN A 266 18.57 9.31 9.95
CA ASN A 266 18.48 8.03 10.67
C ASN A 266 19.85 7.50 11.15
N ASP A 267 20.94 7.83 10.45
CA ASP A 267 22.29 7.39 10.84
C ASP A 267 23.07 8.44 11.67
N VAL A 268 22.43 9.55 12.10
CA VAL A 268 23.08 10.58 12.93
C VAL A 268 23.38 10.04 14.33
N ASP A 269 22.44 9.28 14.93
CA ASP A 269 22.70 8.41 16.06
C ASP A 269 22.71 6.94 15.59
N PRO A 270 23.89 6.34 15.35
CA PRO A 270 23.99 4.98 14.82
C PRO A 270 23.56 3.89 15.82
N THR A 271 23.18 4.26 17.04
CA THR A 271 22.80 3.36 18.13
C THR A 271 21.46 3.71 18.77
N GLY A 272 20.71 4.64 18.17
CA GLY A 272 19.46 5.14 18.68
C GLY A 272 18.32 4.95 17.69
N THR A 273 17.11 5.26 18.16
CA THR A 273 15.87 5.23 17.36
C THR A 273 15.17 6.59 17.36
N ALA A 274 15.81 7.59 17.96
CA ALA A 274 15.24 8.89 18.23
C ALA A 274 15.30 9.77 16.99
N GLY A 275 14.12 10.12 16.45
CA GLY A 275 14.02 10.90 15.21
C GLY A 275 14.19 10.07 13.94
N ASP A 276 14.39 8.75 14.08
CA ASP A 276 14.42 7.83 12.95
C ASP A 276 13.02 7.61 12.40
N ASN A 277 12.93 7.56 11.08
CA ASN A 277 11.75 7.13 10.37
C ASN A 277 12.20 6.10 9.35
N TYR A 278 11.97 4.84 9.69
CA TYR A 278 12.34 3.72 8.85
C TYR A 278 11.23 3.43 7.86
N TRP A 279 9.98 3.27 8.30
CA TRP A 279 8.90 2.87 7.39
C TRP A 279 8.58 3.88 6.28
N GLY A 280 8.70 5.18 6.54
CA GLY A 280 8.53 6.19 5.51
C GLY A 280 7.12 6.75 5.32
N TYR A 281 6.19 6.50 6.25
CA TYR A 281 4.82 7.05 6.21
C TYR A 281 4.76 8.55 6.59
N MET A 282 5.68 9.37 6.06
CA MET A 282 5.73 10.81 6.26
C MET A 282 6.16 11.50 4.95
N THR A 283 5.34 11.34 3.91
CA THR A 283 5.74 11.71 2.55
C THR A 283 5.97 13.20 2.37
N LEU A 284 7.16 13.55 1.89
CA LEU A 284 7.63 14.90 1.65
C LEU A 284 7.32 15.39 0.22
N ASN A 285 7.27 14.47 -0.75
CA ASN A 285 6.91 14.78 -2.13
C ASN A 285 6.39 13.53 -2.84
N TRP A 286 5.27 13.65 -3.55
CA TRP A 286 4.60 12.51 -4.17
C TRP A 286 5.16 12.09 -5.54
N PHE A 287 6.08 12.84 -6.14
CA PHE A 287 6.70 12.50 -7.41
C PHE A 287 8.15 12.03 -7.26
N ALA A 288 8.83 12.45 -6.20
CA ALA A 288 10.23 12.14 -5.97
C ALA A 288 10.43 10.73 -5.38
N PRO A 289 11.19 9.84 -6.03
CA PRO A 289 11.71 8.65 -5.38
C PRO A 289 12.73 9.04 -4.33
N ASP A 290 12.60 8.45 -3.14
CA ASP A 290 13.45 8.74 -1.99
C ASP A 290 14.95 8.60 -2.33
N ARG A 291 15.71 9.67 -2.06
CA ARG A 291 17.13 9.78 -2.41
C ARG A 291 18.01 8.91 -1.51
N ARG A 292 17.63 8.67 -0.25
CA ARG A 292 18.39 7.81 0.67
C ARG A 292 18.39 6.37 0.19
N TYR A 293 17.30 5.91 -0.44
CA TYR A 293 17.18 4.58 -1.03
C TYR A 293 17.85 4.41 -2.40
N ALA A 294 18.51 5.44 -2.95
CA ALA A 294 19.30 5.31 -4.18
C ALA A 294 20.80 5.13 -3.90
N ALA A 295 21.47 4.27 -4.68
CA ALA A 295 22.93 4.20 -4.72
C ALA A 295 23.51 5.35 -5.56
N ASP A 296 22.93 5.64 -6.73
CA ASP A 296 23.20 6.87 -7.49
C ASP A 296 22.36 8.03 -6.93
N ARG A 297 22.98 8.85 -6.07
CA ARG A 297 22.38 10.05 -5.50
C ARG A 297 22.70 11.32 -6.29
N SER A 298 23.19 11.21 -7.52
CA SER A 298 23.29 12.38 -8.41
C SER A 298 21.90 12.87 -8.84
N PRO A 299 21.75 14.09 -9.39
CA PRO A 299 20.48 14.54 -9.94
C PRO A 299 19.94 13.62 -11.04
N GLY A 300 18.69 13.19 -10.91
CA GLY A 300 18.06 12.18 -11.76
C GLY A 300 18.48 10.74 -11.43
N GLY A 301 19.41 10.54 -10.50
CA GLY A 301 19.95 9.24 -10.09
C GLY A 301 18.89 8.34 -9.46
N PRO A 302 18.20 8.77 -8.39
CA PRO A 302 17.10 8.03 -7.80
C PRO A 302 16.04 7.62 -8.83
N THR A 303 15.65 8.55 -9.72
CA THR A 303 14.68 8.28 -10.78
C THR A 303 15.13 7.17 -11.73
N ARG A 304 16.36 7.26 -12.27
CA ARG A 304 16.90 6.25 -13.21
C ARG A 304 17.12 4.90 -12.53
N GLU A 305 17.56 4.91 -11.27
CA GLU A 305 17.82 3.69 -10.51
C GLU A 305 16.52 2.97 -10.17
N PHE A 306 15.46 3.70 -9.81
CA PHE A 306 14.13 3.15 -9.61
C PHE A 306 13.59 2.50 -10.90
N GLN A 307 13.69 3.17 -12.05
CA GLN A 307 13.28 2.59 -13.35
C GLN A 307 14.04 1.28 -13.64
N THR A 308 15.34 1.24 -13.32
CA THR A 308 16.18 0.04 -13.48
C THR A 308 15.73 -1.09 -12.54
N MET A 309 15.38 -0.77 -11.29
CA MET A 309 14.83 -1.74 -10.34
C MET A 309 13.51 -2.33 -10.86
N VAL A 310 12.57 -1.49 -11.29
CA VAL A 310 11.29 -1.94 -11.85
C VAL A 310 11.51 -2.84 -13.06
N LYS A 311 12.43 -2.45 -13.96
CA LYS A 311 12.80 -3.31 -15.10
C LYS A 311 13.27 -4.69 -14.65
N ALA A 312 14.12 -4.79 -13.64
CA ALA A 312 14.62 -6.07 -13.16
C ALA A 312 13.49 -6.98 -12.62
N PHE A 313 12.49 -6.40 -11.94
CA PHE A 313 11.31 -7.14 -11.50
C PHE A 313 10.41 -7.55 -12.69
N HIS A 314 10.16 -6.67 -13.64
CA HIS A 314 9.39 -6.99 -14.85
C HIS A 314 10.06 -8.08 -15.69
N ASP A 315 11.38 -8.02 -15.87
CA ASP A 315 12.15 -9.06 -16.57
C ASP A 315 12.04 -10.43 -15.88
N ALA A 316 11.80 -10.45 -14.55
CA ALA A 316 11.53 -11.64 -13.77
C ALA A 316 10.02 -12.02 -13.72
N GLY A 317 9.14 -11.28 -14.42
CA GLY A 317 7.69 -11.49 -14.42
C GLY A 317 6.98 -11.05 -13.13
N ILE A 318 7.65 -10.25 -12.30
CA ILE A 318 7.16 -9.74 -11.02
C ILE A 318 6.60 -8.34 -11.23
N LYS A 319 5.38 -8.09 -10.71
CA LYS A 319 4.79 -6.76 -10.66
C LYS A 319 5.43 -5.93 -9.54
N VAL A 320 5.54 -4.62 -9.73
CA VAL A 320 5.95 -3.68 -8.68
C VAL A 320 4.78 -2.85 -8.22
N LEU A 321 4.39 -3.02 -6.96
CA LEU A 321 3.37 -2.25 -6.26
C LEU A 321 4.04 -1.32 -5.25
N LEU A 322 3.45 -0.15 -5.04
CA LEU A 322 3.92 0.82 -4.04
C LEU A 322 2.85 1.08 -2.98
N ASP A 323 3.27 1.08 -1.73
CA ASP A 323 2.52 1.69 -0.65
C ASP A 323 2.60 3.22 -0.77
N VAL A 324 1.45 3.89 -0.77
CA VAL A 324 1.31 5.33 -1.03
C VAL A 324 0.45 6.01 0.02
N VAL A 325 0.93 7.18 0.46
CA VAL A 325 0.36 7.95 1.58
C VAL A 325 -0.17 9.28 1.08
N TYR A 326 -1.44 9.29 0.69
CA TYR A 326 -2.16 10.49 0.22
C TYR A 326 -3.15 11.04 1.26
N ASN A 327 -3.28 10.37 2.40
CA ASN A 327 -4.23 10.75 3.44
C ASN A 327 -3.69 11.91 4.32
N HIS A 328 -2.36 12.06 4.43
CA HIS A 328 -1.66 13.15 5.11
C HIS A 328 -0.35 13.52 4.38
N THR A 329 0.46 14.40 4.97
CA THR A 329 1.75 14.84 4.43
C THR A 329 2.82 14.93 5.51
N GLY A 330 4.10 14.92 5.13
CA GLY A 330 5.22 15.14 6.04
C GLY A 330 5.30 16.55 6.66
N GLU A 331 4.47 17.52 6.26
CA GLU A 331 4.35 18.81 6.96
C GLU A 331 3.53 18.71 8.27
N GLY A 332 2.91 17.55 8.55
CA GLY A 332 2.19 17.28 9.80
C GLY A 332 1.04 18.25 10.12
N GLY A 333 0.82 18.46 11.43
CA GLY A 333 -0.16 19.41 11.98
C GLY A 333 0.49 20.57 12.75
N ALA A 334 -0.23 21.08 13.75
CA ALA A 334 0.31 22.07 14.67
C ALA A 334 1.46 21.45 15.49
N ARG A 335 2.53 22.21 15.71
CA ARG A 335 3.66 21.80 16.58
C ARG A 335 3.28 21.59 18.04
N THR A 336 2.11 22.09 18.45
CA THR A 336 1.55 21.87 19.78
C THR A 336 0.09 21.52 19.63
N ILE A 337 -0.38 20.53 20.39
CA ILE A 337 -1.77 20.10 20.39
C ILE A 337 -2.68 21.30 20.68
N GLY A 338 -3.65 21.55 19.79
CA GLY A 338 -4.58 22.68 19.90
C GLY A 338 -3.98 24.05 19.48
N GLY A 339 -2.73 24.09 18.99
CA GLY A 339 -2.09 25.31 18.51
C GLY A 339 -2.59 25.74 17.12
N ALA A 340 -2.75 27.05 16.93
CA ALA A 340 -3.18 27.64 15.65
C ALA A 340 -2.03 28.31 14.86
N THR A 341 -0.92 28.68 15.50
CA THR A 341 0.07 29.59 14.89
C THR A 341 1.39 28.93 14.47
N ALA A 342 1.84 27.88 15.15
CA ALA A 342 3.11 27.21 14.87
C ALA A 342 2.88 25.90 14.09
N TYR A 343 3.20 25.92 12.80
CA TYR A 343 3.13 24.80 11.86
C TYR A 343 4.42 24.77 11.04
N ASP A 344 4.75 23.64 10.45
CA ASP A 344 5.84 23.55 9.47
C ASP A 344 5.36 23.93 8.08
N LEU A 345 6.16 24.78 7.43
CA LEU A 345 5.91 25.31 6.10
C LEU A 345 7.17 25.13 5.26
N TRP A 346 7.13 24.18 4.35
CA TRP A 346 8.20 23.93 3.39
C TRP A 346 7.68 23.41 2.04
N SER A 347 6.36 23.19 1.86
CA SER A 347 5.76 22.80 0.58
C SER A 347 4.30 23.29 0.47
N TRP A 348 3.32 22.39 0.57
CA TRP A 348 1.90 22.63 0.33
C TRP A 348 1.33 23.77 1.18
N ARG A 349 1.65 23.80 2.47
CA ARG A 349 1.08 24.74 3.44
C ARG A 349 1.41 26.18 3.12
N GLY A 350 2.66 26.43 2.75
CA GLY A 350 3.14 27.76 2.38
C GLY A 350 2.66 28.21 0.99
N LEU A 351 2.26 27.27 0.12
CA LEU A 351 1.74 27.57 -1.21
C LEU A 351 0.24 27.86 -1.19
N ASP A 352 -0.56 27.01 -0.51
CA ASP A 352 -2.01 27.18 -0.44
C ASP A 352 -2.66 26.25 0.62
N ASN A 353 -2.44 26.54 1.91
CA ASN A 353 -2.95 25.73 3.02
C ASN A 353 -4.43 25.28 2.90
N PRO A 354 -5.42 26.15 2.65
CA PRO A 354 -6.83 25.72 2.57
C PRO A 354 -7.15 24.88 1.33
N THR A 355 -6.35 24.96 0.26
CA THR A 355 -6.50 24.05 -0.89
C THR A 355 -6.03 22.64 -0.54
N TYR A 356 -4.87 22.51 0.12
CA TYR A 356 -4.21 21.21 0.31
C TYR A 356 -4.57 20.49 1.60
N TYR A 357 -5.01 21.20 2.65
CA TYR A 357 -5.36 20.60 3.94
C TYR A 357 -6.85 20.73 4.26
N SER A 358 -7.42 19.67 4.83
CA SER A 358 -8.71 19.79 5.49
C SER A 358 -8.52 20.54 6.80
N LEU A 359 -9.38 21.52 7.06
CA LEU A 359 -9.27 22.43 8.19
C LEU A 359 -10.49 22.29 9.08
N THR A 360 -10.40 22.68 10.33
CA THR A 360 -11.55 22.84 11.24
C THR A 360 -12.56 23.84 10.66
N ALA A 361 -13.78 23.84 11.20
CA ALA A 361 -14.87 24.68 10.66
C ALA A 361 -14.55 26.19 10.70
N ASP A 362 -13.76 26.63 11.68
CA ASP A 362 -13.23 27.99 11.81
C ASP A 362 -11.95 28.25 10.98
N ARG A 363 -11.45 27.22 10.29
CA ARG A 363 -10.24 27.20 9.46
C ARG A 363 -8.94 27.52 10.20
N GLN A 364 -8.93 27.46 11.54
CA GLN A 364 -7.77 27.84 12.34
C GLN A 364 -6.82 26.67 12.63
N ALA A 365 -7.29 25.43 12.51
CA ALA A 365 -6.50 24.22 12.71
C ALA A 365 -6.77 23.18 11.61
N SER A 366 -5.93 22.15 11.53
CA SER A 366 -6.19 20.99 10.68
C SER A 366 -7.32 20.13 11.22
N TYR A 367 -8.11 19.54 10.33
CA TYR A 367 -9.03 18.44 10.66
C TYR A 367 -8.32 17.11 10.42
N ASP A 368 -8.42 16.15 11.35
CA ASP A 368 -7.58 14.95 11.31
C ASP A 368 -8.35 13.64 11.57
N ASN A 369 -8.12 12.67 10.69
CA ASN A 369 -8.55 11.27 10.76
C ASN A 369 -7.37 10.31 10.50
N THR A 370 -6.15 10.82 10.51
CA THR A 370 -4.91 10.07 10.26
C THR A 370 -4.11 9.84 11.53
N GLY A 371 -4.26 10.73 12.52
CA GLY A 371 -3.49 10.71 13.77
C GLY A 371 -2.13 11.39 13.67
N VAL A 372 -1.71 11.86 12.48
CA VAL A 372 -0.43 12.53 12.25
C VAL A 372 -0.53 14.06 12.24
N GLY A 373 -1.71 14.62 12.51
CA GLY A 373 -1.92 16.05 12.70
C GLY A 373 -2.74 16.75 11.61
N GLY A 374 -3.18 16.07 10.56
CA GLY A 374 -4.11 16.65 9.58
C GLY A 374 -4.33 15.84 8.31
N ASN A 375 -5.59 15.75 7.89
CA ASN A 375 -5.97 15.20 6.61
C ASN A 375 -5.47 16.11 5.47
N TYR A 376 -4.91 15.49 4.44
CA TYR A 376 -4.87 16.10 3.12
C TYR A 376 -6.30 16.30 2.60
N ASN A 377 -6.54 17.37 1.83
CA ASN A 377 -7.86 17.72 1.32
C ASN A 377 -8.22 16.90 0.07
N THR A 378 -8.44 15.60 0.24
CA THR A 378 -8.66 14.62 -0.83
C THR A 378 -9.89 14.90 -1.70
N TYR A 379 -10.82 15.75 -1.25
CA TYR A 379 -12.03 16.13 -1.99
C TYR A 379 -11.90 17.46 -2.75
N HIS A 380 -10.88 18.28 -2.46
CA HIS A 380 -10.67 19.52 -3.19
C HIS A 380 -10.09 19.22 -4.59
N PRO A 381 -10.66 19.72 -5.70
CA PRO A 381 -10.27 19.30 -7.05
C PRO A 381 -8.78 19.44 -7.36
N VAL A 382 -8.14 20.55 -6.98
CA VAL A 382 -6.71 20.78 -7.22
C VAL A 382 -5.82 19.86 -6.39
N ALA A 383 -6.22 19.58 -5.16
CA ALA A 383 -5.48 18.69 -4.29
C ALA A 383 -5.61 17.24 -4.80
N GLN A 384 -6.80 16.88 -5.26
CA GLN A 384 -7.07 15.61 -5.91
C GLN A 384 -6.30 15.45 -7.24
N ASP A 385 -6.12 16.53 -8.01
CA ASP A 385 -5.30 16.52 -9.23
C ASP A 385 -3.85 16.10 -8.91
N LEU A 386 -3.27 16.61 -7.82
CA LEU A 386 -1.93 16.22 -7.40
C LEU A 386 -1.81 14.71 -7.14
N ILE A 387 -2.81 14.09 -6.49
CA ILE A 387 -2.86 12.64 -6.24
C ILE A 387 -2.92 11.86 -7.56
N VAL A 388 -3.79 12.28 -8.48
CA VAL A 388 -3.99 11.57 -9.76
C VAL A 388 -2.76 11.71 -10.66
N ASP A 389 -2.18 12.90 -10.72
CA ASP A 389 -1.01 13.20 -11.54
C ASP A 389 0.24 12.48 -11.02
N SER A 390 0.43 12.36 -9.70
CA SER A 390 1.52 11.58 -9.13
C SER A 390 1.35 10.09 -9.42
N LEU A 391 0.17 9.52 -9.18
CA LEU A 391 -0.12 8.12 -9.51
C LEU A 391 0.14 7.80 -10.98
N ALA A 392 -0.27 8.69 -11.89
CA ALA A 392 -0.01 8.54 -13.31
C ALA A 392 1.49 8.62 -13.63
N TYR A 393 2.24 9.53 -13.00
CA TYR A 393 3.70 9.59 -13.16
C TYR A 393 4.39 8.28 -12.73
N TRP A 394 4.06 7.75 -11.56
CA TRP A 394 4.61 6.49 -11.06
C TRP A 394 4.25 5.31 -11.98
N LYS A 395 2.99 5.25 -12.43
CA LYS A 395 2.51 4.21 -13.34
C LYS A 395 3.19 4.30 -14.71
N ASP A 396 3.15 5.45 -15.36
CA ASP A 396 3.48 5.59 -16.77
C ASP A 396 4.95 5.89 -17.01
N THR A 397 5.59 6.69 -16.15
CA THR A 397 7.01 7.03 -16.28
C THR A 397 7.92 6.07 -15.52
N LEU A 398 7.52 5.67 -14.32
CA LEU A 398 8.35 4.81 -13.45
C LEU A 398 7.98 3.32 -13.53
N GLY A 399 6.90 2.98 -14.23
CA GLY A 399 6.55 1.61 -14.57
C GLY A 399 5.79 0.84 -13.49
N VAL A 400 5.31 1.49 -12.43
CA VAL A 400 4.58 0.85 -11.33
C VAL A 400 3.28 0.18 -11.83
N ASP A 401 2.98 -1.03 -11.34
CA ASP A 401 1.83 -1.84 -11.78
C ASP A 401 0.58 -1.67 -10.91
N GLY A 402 0.74 -1.19 -9.68
CA GLY A 402 -0.34 -1.10 -8.71
C GLY A 402 0.07 -0.32 -7.46
N PHE A 403 -0.91 -0.04 -6.61
CA PHE A 403 -0.73 0.79 -5.43
C PHE A 403 -1.55 0.26 -4.26
N ARG A 404 -0.94 0.21 -3.08
CA ARG A 404 -1.63 0.03 -1.80
C ARG A 404 -1.76 1.39 -1.13
N HIS A 405 -2.98 1.80 -0.86
CA HIS A 405 -3.29 3.11 -0.28
C HIS A 405 -3.42 3.00 1.23
N ASP A 406 -2.50 3.64 1.93
CA ASP A 406 -2.53 3.84 3.38
C ASP A 406 -3.76 4.67 3.80
N LEU A 407 -4.41 4.25 4.88
CA LEU A 407 -5.63 4.82 5.43
C LEU A 407 -6.64 5.29 4.36
N ALA A 408 -6.95 4.38 3.41
CA ALA A 408 -7.60 4.72 2.15
C ALA A 408 -8.98 5.39 2.31
N THR A 409 -9.63 5.26 3.47
CA THR A 409 -10.97 5.82 3.68
C THR A 409 -10.97 7.33 3.81
N VAL A 410 -9.82 7.95 4.13
CA VAL A 410 -9.64 9.42 4.02
C VAL A 410 -9.80 9.91 2.58
N LEU A 411 -9.43 9.09 1.58
CA LEU A 411 -9.63 9.40 0.16
C LEU A 411 -11.10 9.25 -0.27
N GLY A 412 -11.92 8.57 0.53
CA GLY A 412 -13.37 8.45 0.37
C GLY A 412 -14.15 9.57 1.07
N ASN A 413 -13.47 10.55 1.68
CA ASN A 413 -14.12 11.66 2.37
C ASN A 413 -14.79 12.62 1.37
N THR A 414 -16.00 13.08 1.72
CA THR A 414 -16.79 14.06 0.94
C THR A 414 -16.74 15.48 1.52
N CYS A 415 -16.00 15.67 2.61
CA CYS A 415 -15.80 16.96 3.26
C CYS A 415 -14.47 17.59 2.84
N GLN A 416 -14.50 18.87 2.46
CA GLN A 416 -13.25 19.64 2.30
C GLN A 416 -12.74 20.20 3.63
N HIS A 417 -13.64 20.61 4.53
CA HIS A 417 -13.31 21.18 5.84
C HIS A 417 -14.40 20.84 6.86
N GLY A 418 -14.05 20.87 8.14
CA GLY A 418 -14.94 20.86 9.30
C GLY A 418 -15.58 19.52 9.63
N CYS A 419 -15.46 18.52 8.76
CA CYS A 419 -16.07 17.22 8.95
C CYS A 419 -15.30 16.09 8.26
N TYR A 420 -15.71 14.86 8.62
CA TYR A 420 -15.45 13.64 7.88
C TYR A 420 -16.77 12.97 7.53
N ARG A 421 -16.93 12.59 6.26
CA ARG A 421 -18.06 11.79 5.79
C ARG A 421 -17.62 10.92 4.61
N TYR A 422 -17.39 9.65 4.90
CA TYR A 422 -17.09 8.65 3.89
C TYR A 422 -18.25 8.47 2.91
N SER A 423 -17.96 8.36 1.62
CA SER A 423 -18.90 7.90 0.60
C SER A 423 -18.19 7.03 -0.41
N ARG A 424 -18.67 5.79 -0.53
CA ARG A 424 -18.23 4.86 -1.57
C ARG A 424 -18.71 5.27 -2.97
N THR A 425 -19.85 5.96 -3.08
CA THR A 425 -20.55 6.16 -4.36
C THR A 425 -20.47 7.59 -4.89
N ASP A 426 -19.94 8.54 -4.11
CA ASP A 426 -19.80 9.92 -4.57
C ASP A 426 -18.66 10.00 -5.62
N PRO A 427 -18.95 10.39 -6.88
CA PRO A 427 -17.96 10.43 -7.95
C PRO A 427 -16.88 11.51 -7.77
N GLY A 428 -17.07 12.43 -6.83
CA GLY A 428 -16.12 13.48 -6.44
C GLY A 428 -15.06 13.03 -5.43
N THR A 429 -15.18 11.85 -4.82
CA THR A 429 -14.13 11.33 -3.92
C THR A 429 -12.90 10.89 -4.70
N ALA A 430 -11.73 10.95 -4.07
CA ALA A 430 -10.47 10.58 -4.72
C ALA A 430 -10.47 9.09 -5.12
N LEU A 431 -11.05 8.21 -4.31
CA LEU A 431 -11.16 6.78 -4.63
C LEU A 431 -11.89 6.53 -5.96
N ASN A 432 -13.02 7.22 -6.18
CA ASN A 432 -13.81 7.08 -7.41
C ASN A 432 -13.13 7.75 -8.61
N ARG A 433 -12.44 8.88 -8.40
CA ARG A 433 -11.67 9.51 -9.47
C ARG A 433 -10.50 8.65 -9.93
N ILE A 434 -9.72 8.09 -9.02
CA ILE A 434 -8.54 7.27 -9.35
C ILE A 434 -8.90 6.15 -10.33
N VAL A 435 -9.93 5.36 -10.01
CA VAL A 435 -10.35 4.24 -10.87
C VAL A 435 -10.95 4.71 -12.20
N ARG A 436 -11.58 5.88 -12.23
CA ARG A 436 -12.12 6.45 -13.48
C ARG A 436 -11.01 6.88 -14.44
N GLU A 437 -9.99 7.59 -13.94
CA GLU A 437 -8.88 8.07 -14.77
C GLU A 437 -7.86 6.97 -15.09
N MET A 438 -7.71 6.00 -14.19
CA MET A 438 -6.79 4.86 -14.31
C MET A 438 -7.52 3.55 -13.97
N PRO A 439 -8.17 2.92 -14.96
CA PRO A 439 -8.97 1.72 -14.74
C PRO A 439 -8.23 0.58 -14.06
N ALA A 440 -8.94 -0.10 -13.17
CA ALA A 440 -8.47 -1.30 -12.50
C ALA A 440 -8.18 -2.42 -13.52
N ARG A 441 -7.23 -3.30 -13.18
CA ARG A 441 -6.93 -4.47 -14.00
C ARG A 441 -8.16 -5.38 -14.13
N PRO A 442 -8.50 -5.85 -15.35
CA PRO A 442 -9.60 -6.78 -15.52
C PRO A 442 -9.39 -8.09 -14.75
N ALA A 443 -10.48 -8.71 -14.29
CA ALA A 443 -10.43 -9.95 -13.52
C ALA A 443 -9.75 -11.13 -14.24
N GLY A 444 -9.76 -11.14 -15.58
CA GLY A 444 -9.06 -12.11 -16.42
C GLY A 444 -7.60 -11.76 -16.75
N GLY A 445 -7.08 -10.65 -16.22
CA GLY A 445 -5.78 -10.09 -16.61
C GLY A 445 -5.87 -9.13 -17.79
N GLY A 446 -4.73 -8.56 -18.17
CA GLY A 446 -4.61 -7.51 -19.20
C GLY A 446 -3.94 -6.25 -18.66
N ALA A 447 -4.04 -5.17 -19.44
CA ALA A 447 -3.58 -3.85 -19.04
C ALA A 447 -4.54 -3.24 -18.00
N GLY A 448 -3.98 -2.53 -17.03
CA GLY A 448 -4.71 -1.87 -15.95
C GLY A 448 -3.84 -1.77 -14.71
N VAL A 449 -4.42 -1.27 -13.62
CA VAL A 449 -3.72 -1.05 -12.35
C VAL A 449 -4.31 -1.95 -11.27
N ASP A 450 -3.45 -2.51 -10.42
CA ASP A 450 -3.88 -3.25 -9.24
C ASP A 450 -4.06 -2.26 -8.08
N TRP A 451 -5.31 -1.93 -7.74
CA TRP A 451 -5.66 -0.99 -6.66
C TRP A 451 -5.96 -1.73 -5.37
N ILE A 452 -5.22 -1.44 -4.31
CA ILE A 452 -5.41 -2.00 -2.97
C ILE A 452 -5.61 -0.83 -2.00
N GLY A 453 -6.57 -0.94 -1.10
CA GLY A 453 -6.74 0.03 -0.02
C GLY A 453 -6.64 -0.63 1.35
N GLU A 454 -6.14 0.11 2.31
CA GLU A 454 -6.39 -0.11 3.73
C GLU A 454 -7.77 0.48 4.07
N PRO A 455 -8.83 -0.34 4.23
CA PRO A 455 -10.21 0.14 4.30
C PRO A 455 -10.58 0.65 5.70
N TRP A 456 -9.66 1.36 6.36
CA TRP A 456 -9.91 2.06 7.62
C TRP A 456 -9.04 3.32 7.73
N ALA A 457 -9.32 4.13 8.74
CA ALA A 457 -8.50 5.26 9.20
C ALA A 457 -8.84 5.51 10.69
N ILE A 458 -8.47 6.64 11.27
CA ILE A 458 -8.72 6.94 12.68
C ILE A 458 -9.97 7.81 12.87
N GLY A 459 -10.89 7.36 13.71
CA GLY A 459 -12.08 8.11 14.12
C GLY A 459 -13.41 7.45 13.72
N ALA A 460 -14.51 8.12 14.04
CA ALA A 460 -15.84 7.58 13.79
C ALA A 460 -16.14 7.50 12.28
N GLY A 461 -16.65 6.35 11.82
CA GLY A 461 -17.07 6.15 10.43
C GLY A 461 -15.93 5.89 9.45
N THR A 462 -14.69 5.75 9.91
CA THR A 462 -13.54 5.48 9.04
C THR A 462 -13.35 4.00 8.72
N TYR A 463 -13.84 3.07 9.56
CA TYR A 463 -13.76 1.63 9.31
C TYR A 463 -14.77 1.21 8.22
N GLN A 464 -14.27 0.76 7.08
CA GLN A 464 -15.03 0.51 5.84
C GLN A 464 -14.61 -0.80 5.16
N VAL A 465 -14.18 -1.82 5.93
CA VAL A 465 -13.86 -3.16 5.38
C VAL A 465 -15.09 -3.69 4.63
N GLY A 466 -14.89 -4.11 3.38
CA GLY A 466 -15.93 -4.51 2.45
C GLY A 466 -16.64 -3.35 1.76
N ASN A 467 -16.22 -2.09 1.93
CA ASN A 467 -16.98 -0.93 1.46
C ASN A 467 -16.16 0.08 0.65
N LEU A 468 -14.97 -0.25 0.12
CA LEU A 468 -14.28 0.56 -0.91
C LEU A 468 -14.92 0.39 -2.29
N PRO A 469 -14.94 1.41 -3.18
CA PRO A 469 -15.60 1.35 -4.49
C PRO A 469 -15.23 0.14 -5.35
N ALA A 470 -16.11 -0.28 -6.26
CA ALA A 470 -15.77 -1.33 -7.23
C ALA A 470 -14.51 -0.93 -8.02
N GLY A 471 -13.65 -1.93 -8.31
CA GLY A 471 -12.31 -1.70 -8.87
C GLY A 471 -11.19 -1.66 -7.82
N TRP A 472 -11.53 -1.55 -6.54
CA TRP A 472 -10.59 -1.69 -5.43
C TRP A 472 -10.59 -3.10 -4.83
N SER A 473 -9.39 -3.61 -4.57
CA SER A 473 -9.14 -4.69 -3.62
C SER A 473 -8.86 -4.09 -2.24
N GLU A 474 -9.00 -4.89 -1.19
CA GLU A 474 -8.86 -4.42 0.19
C GLU A 474 -8.00 -5.36 1.02
N TRP A 475 -7.16 -4.78 1.88
CA TRP A 475 -6.58 -5.51 3.00
C TRP A 475 -7.70 -6.04 3.90
N ASN A 476 -7.83 -7.37 3.95
CA ASN A 476 -8.88 -8.02 4.71
C ASN A 476 -8.48 -8.21 6.18
N GLY A 477 -8.64 -7.16 6.99
CA GLY A 477 -8.41 -7.21 8.43
C GLY A 477 -9.27 -8.26 9.15
N GLN A 478 -10.47 -8.59 8.62
CA GLN A 478 -11.30 -9.64 9.21
C GLN A 478 -10.76 -11.04 8.93
N TYR A 479 -10.17 -11.30 7.76
CA TYR A 479 -9.43 -12.55 7.51
C TYR A 479 -8.31 -12.72 8.54
N ARG A 480 -7.46 -11.69 8.67
CA ARG A 480 -6.34 -11.65 9.62
C ARG A 480 -6.83 -11.99 11.03
N ASP A 481 -7.83 -11.25 11.51
CA ASP A 481 -8.27 -11.34 12.91
C ASP A 481 -8.99 -12.67 13.20
N THR A 482 -9.85 -13.16 12.30
CA THR A 482 -10.52 -14.45 12.47
C THR A 482 -9.52 -15.61 12.51
N VAL A 483 -8.55 -15.66 11.58
CA VAL A 483 -7.58 -16.76 11.54
C VAL A 483 -6.63 -16.70 12.75
N ARG A 484 -6.17 -15.50 13.13
CA ARG A 484 -5.34 -15.33 14.35
C ARG A 484 -6.09 -15.73 15.62
N SER A 485 -7.34 -15.27 15.81
CA SER A 485 -8.15 -15.63 16.97
C SER A 485 -8.39 -17.13 17.05
N ASP A 486 -8.71 -17.80 15.95
CA ASP A 486 -8.94 -19.24 15.97
C ASP A 486 -7.68 -20.05 16.39
N GLN A 487 -6.52 -19.69 15.84
CA GLN A 487 -5.25 -20.35 16.20
C GLN A 487 -4.80 -20.03 17.64
N ASN A 488 -4.91 -18.78 18.07
CA ASN A 488 -4.20 -18.28 19.26
C ASN A 488 -5.10 -17.96 20.46
N ARG A 489 -6.42 -17.85 20.25
CA ARG A 489 -7.40 -17.41 21.26
C ARG A 489 -8.53 -18.43 21.48
N MET A 490 -8.27 -19.71 21.22
CA MET A 490 -9.22 -20.79 21.58
C MET A 490 -9.59 -20.71 23.06
N GLY A 491 -10.89 -20.77 23.35
CA GLY A 491 -11.42 -20.64 24.70
C GLY A 491 -11.51 -19.19 25.21
N TYR A 492 -11.06 -18.22 24.42
CA TYR A 492 -11.17 -16.78 24.72
C TYR A 492 -12.09 -16.07 23.71
N ASP A 493 -11.76 -16.16 22.42
CA ASP A 493 -12.55 -15.55 21.35
C ASP A 493 -13.46 -16.62 20.72
N PRO A 494 -14.79 -16.38 20.62
CA PRO A 494 -15.67 -17.29 19.92
C PRO A 494 -15.48 -17.13 18.41
N VAL A 495 -14.84 -18.13 17.78
CA VAL A 495 -14.76 -18.24 16.32
C VAL A 495 -15.54 -19.46 15.88
N THR A 496 -16.55 -19.27 15.03
CA THR A 496 -17.36 -20.39 14.52
C THR A 496 -16.75 -20.96 13.23
N PRO A 497 -17.00 -22.26 12.91
CA PRO A 497 -16.65 -22.82 11.61
C PRO A 497 -17.22 -22.02 10.44
N GLY A 498 -18.40 -21.41 10.60
CA GLY A 498 -19.01 -20.59 9.55
C GLY A 498 -18.22 -19.32 9.25
N GLN A 499 -17.70 -18.65 10.29
CA GLN A 499 -16.82 -17.49 10.13
C GLN A 499 -15.52 -17.90 9.42
N LEU A 500 -14.88 -18.99 9.86
CA LEU A 500 -13.67 -19.52 9.20
C LEU A 500 -13.95 -19.87 7.73
N ALA A 501 -14.98 -20.66 7.45
CA ALA A 501 -15.36 -21.05 6.10
C ALA A 501 -15.56 -19.85 5.19
N THR A 502 -16.20 -18.79 5.70
CA THR A 502 -16.40 -17.54 4.97
C THR A 502 -15.08 -16.87 4.62
N ARG A 503 -14.11 -16.80 5.54
CA ARG A 503 -12.77 -16.24 5.27
C ARG A 503 -11.99 -17.08 4.24
N LEU A 504 -11.98 -18.41 4.43
CA LEU A 504 -11.22 -19.34 3.58
C LEU A 504 -11.77 -19.42 2.14
N ALA A 505 -13.08 -19.18 1.96
CA ALA A 505 -13.75 -19.16 0.66
C ALA A 505 -13.75 -17.77 -0.04
N GLY A 506 -12.94 -16.82 0.45
CA GLY A 506 -12.73 -15.52 -0.20
C GLY A 506 -13.64 -14.38 0.27
N SER A 507 -14.29 -14.51 1.43
CA SER A 507 -15.06 -13.45 2.09
C SER A 507 -16.20 -12.86 1.23
N ALA A 508 -17.07 -13.72 0.70
CA ALA A 508 -18.22 -13.31 -0.11
C ALA A 508 -19.18 -12.35 0.62
N ASP A 509 -19.22 -12.39 1.94
CA ASP A 509 -20.00 -11.46 2.76
C ASP A 509 -19.48 -10.01 2.73
N LEU A 510 -18.21 -9.81 2.36
CA LEU A 510 -17.58 -8.50 2.23
C LEU A 510 -17.53 -8.00 0.78
N TYR A 511 -17.45 -8.92 -0.19
CA TYR A 511 -17.08 -8.59 -1.57
C TYR A 511 -18.05 -9.17 -2.62
N GLY A 512 -19.09 -9.89 -2.20
CA GLY A 512 -20.02 -10.58 -3.12
C GLY A 512 -21.23 -9.76 -3.56
N ASP A 513 -21.48 -8.60 -2.96
CA ASP A 513 -22.70 -7.81 -3.12
C ASP A 513 -22.62 -6.70 -4.19
N ASP A 514 -21.41 -6.36 -4.65
CA ASP A 514 -21.15 -5.18 -5.49
C ASP A 514 -20.37 -5.47 -6.79
N GLY A 515 -20.26 -6.74 -7.15
CA GLY A 515 -19.59 -7.19 -8.37
C GLY A 515 -18.09 -7.45 -8.22
N ARG A 516 -17.50 -7.20 -7.04
CA ARG A 516 -16.17 -7.71 -6.70
C ARG A 516 -16.15 -9.25 -6.64
N ARG A 517 -14.94 -9.79 -6.63
CA ARG A 517 -14.62 -11.22 -6.77
C ARG A 517 -13.75 -11.66 -5.59
N PRO A 518 -13.53 -12.98 -5.39
CA PRO A 518 -12.66 -13.46 -4.31
C PRO A 518 -11.28 -12.76 -4.32
N GLY A 519 -10.68 -12.58 -5.50
CA GLY A 519 -9.37 -11.92 -5.65
C GLY A 519 -9.31 -10.46 -5.17
N ASN A 520 -10.44 -9.81 -4.89
CA ASN A 520 -10.46 -8.47 -4.28
C ASN A 520 -10.21 -8.51 -2.76
N SER A 521 -10.28 -9.68 -2.14
CA SER A 521 -9.82 -9.88 -0.78
C SER A 521 -8.31 -10.09 -0.76
N VAL A 522 -7.55 -9.09 -0.30
CA VAL A 522 -6.13 -9.28 0.01
C VAL A 522 -6.04 -9.91 1.39
N ASN A 523 -5.83 -11.22 1.40
CA ASN A 523 -5.70 -12.00 2.62
C ASN A 523 -4.28 -11.84 3.15
N PHE A 524 -4.13 -11.57 4.44
CA PHE A 524 -2.84 -11.49 5.10
C PHE A 524 -2.97 -11.95 6.55
N LEU A 525 -1.88 -12.49 7.09
CA LEU A 525 -1.81 -12.81 8.52
C LEU A 525 -1.00 -11.78 9.29
N VAL A 526 -0.02 -11.14 8.66
CA VAL A 526 0.85 -10.13 9.23
C VAL A 526 1.16 -9.10 8.14
N ALA A 527 1.53 -7.91 8.57
CA ALA A 527 1.94 -6.79 7.73
C ALA A 527 3.11 -6.10 8.47
N HIS A 528 3.64 -5.00 7.92
CA HIS A 528 4.57 -4.16 8.66
C HIS A 528 3.98 -3.66 10.00
N ASP A 529 2.66 -3.39 10.03
CA ASP A 529 1.91 -3.09 11.26
C ASP A 529 1.69 -4.33 12.13
N GLY A 530 2.22 -4.29 13.35
CA GLY A 530 2.08 -5.36 14.32
C GLY A 530 3.25 -6.34 14.30
N PHE A 531 2.97 -7.59 14.69
CA PHE A 531 3.99 -8.64 14.72
C PHE A 531 4.31 -9.20 13.34
N THR A 532 5.56 -9.66 13.18
CA THR A 532 5.98 -10.61 12.14
C THR A 532 5.29 -11.97 12.29
N LEU A 533 5.34 -12.84 11.27
CA LEU A 533 4.73 -14.17 11.37
C LEU A 533 5.33 -14.98 12.53
N ARG A 534 6.64 -14.87 12.77
CA ARG A 534 7.30 -15.53 13.90
C ARG A 534 6.80 -14.98 15.22
N ASP A 535 6.80 -13.66 15.39
CA ASP A 535 6.44 -13.03 16.66
C ASP A 535 4.95 -13.25 16.99
N LEU A 536 4.07 -13.32 15.98
CA LEU A 536 2.65 -13.67 16.15
C LEU A 536 2.46 -15.00 16.90
N TYR A 537 3.34 -15.98 16.68
CA TYR A 537 3.30 -17.27 17.34
C TYR A 537 4.38 -17.46 18.41
N ALA A 538 5.14 -16.41 18.76
CA ALA A 538 6.20 -16.46 19.76
C ALA A 538 6.03 -15.45 20.90
N CYS A 539 5.04 -14.56 20.82
CA CYS A 539 4.84 -13.44 21.74
C CYS A 539 3.40 -13.41 22.27
N ASN A 540 3.24 -13.24 23.58
CA ASN A 540 1.91 -13.04 24.20
C ASN A 540 1.52 -11.55 24.31
N ALA A 541 2.50 -10.65 24.24
CA ALA A 541 2.31 -9.21 24.35
C ALA A 541 3.43 -8.48 23.59
N LYS A 542 3.20 -7.21 23.23
CA LYS A 542 4.21 -6.35 22.62
C LYS A 542 5.32 -6.02 23.62
N ASN A 543 6.52 -5.83 23.12
CA ASN A 543 7.70 -5.41 23.85
C ASN A 543 8.44 -4.36 23.03
N ASN A 544 7.87 -3.16 22.97
CA ASN A 544 8.42 -2.09 22.14
C ASN A 544 9.44 -1.23 22.91
N ASN A 545 9.61 -1.45 24.23
CA ASN A 545 10.53 -0.71 25.11
C ASN A 545 11.93 -1.37 25.20
N GLN A 546 12.26 -2.25 24.25
CA GLN A 546 13.57 -2.89 24.20
C GLN A 546 14.68 -1.86 23.97
N PRO A 547 15.93 -2.14 24.39
CA PRO A 547 17.08 -1.34 23.96
C PRO A 547 17.40 -1.58 22.48
N TRP A 548 18.21 -0.69 21.91
CA TRP A 548 18.80 -0.87 20.59
C TRP A 548 19.47 -2.25 20.47
N PRO A 549 19.33 -2.98 19.35
CA PRO A 549 18.70 -2.58 18.08
C PRO A 549 17.20 -2.90 17.94
N TYR A 550 16.52 -3.37 18.98
CA TYR A 550 15.12 -3.83 18.92
C TYR A 550 14.07 -2.81 19.38
N GLY A 551 14.51 -1.62 19.81
CA GLY A 551 13.67 -0.55 20.34
C GLY A 551 14.50 0.63 20.86
N PRO A 552 13.87 1.63 21.50
CA PRO A 552 12.43 1.70 21.74
C PRO A 552 11.64 2.15 20.50
N SER A 553 10.41 1.68 20.40
CA SER A 553 9.38 2.18 19.48
C SER A 553 8.12 2.49 20.28
N ASP A 554 7.55 3.67 20.14
CA ASP A 554 6.32 4.03 20.84
C ASP A 554 5.08 3.39 20.17
N GLY A 555 3.97 3.29 20.89
CA GLY A 555 2.69 2.88 20.32
C GLY A 555 2.57 1.38 19.95
N GLY A 556 1.93 1.12 18.81
CA GLY A 556 1.50 -0.21 18.35
C GLY A 556 0.20 -0.72 18.98
N SER A 557 -0.43 -1.72 18.35
CA SER A 557 -1.68 -2.33 18.84
C SER A 557 -1.46 -3.15 20.11
N ASP A 558 -2.38 -3.08 21.08
CA ASP A 558 -2.39 -4.00 22.23
C ASP A 558 -3.17 -5.30 21.93
N ASP A 559 -3.98 -5.31 20.87
CA ASP A 559 -4.78 -6.46 20.45
C ASP A 559 -4.15 -7.17 19.25
N ASN A 560 -3.10 -7.95 19.51
CA ASN A 560 -2.33 -8.64 18.46
C ASN A 560 -2.91 -10.02 18.07
N ARG A 561 -3.80 -10.58 18.90
CA ARG A 561 -4.29 -11.97 18.80
C ARG A 561 -3.16 -13.00 18.65
N SER A 562 -2.08 -12.80 19.41
CA SER A 562 -0.87 -13.62 19.38
C SER A 562 -0.82 -14.61 20.54
N TRP A 563 -0.03 -15.68 20.39
CA TRP A 563 0.23 -16.65 21.46
C TRP A 563 1.59 -17.31 21.23
N ASP A 564 2.40 -17.46 22.27
CA ASP A 564 3.75 -18.05 22.19
C ASP A 564 3.79 -19.58 22.04
N GLN A 565 2.63 -20.22 21.89
CA GLN A 565 2.44 -21.67 21.79
C GLN A 565 3.03 -22.44 22.99
N GLY A 566 3.02 -21.81 24.18
CA GLY A 566 3.63 -22.38 25.39
C GLY A 566 5.16 -22.36 25.39
N GLY A 567 5.78 -21.57 24.50
CA GLY A 567 7.25 -21.44 24.39
C GLY A 567 7.95 -22.59 23.65
N ALA A 568 7.21 -23.56 23.12
CA ALA A 568 7.79 -24.70 22.43
C ALA A 568 8.12 -24.38 20.96
N ALA A 569 9.41 -24.23 20.64
CA ALA A 569 9.85 -23.78 19.31
C ALA A 569 9.31 -24.62 18.13
N ALA A 570 9.14 -25.93 18.29
CA ALA A 570 8.53 -26.78 17.26
C ALA A 570 7.05 -26.47 17.02
N ASP A 571 6.31 -26.13 18.08
CA ASP A 571 4.90 -25.78 18.02
C ASP A 571 4.70 -24.36 17.46
N GLN A 572 5.61 -23.43 17.76
CA GLN A 572 5.64 -22.10 17.12
C GLN A 572 5.79 -22.24 15.60
N ARG A 573 6.71 -23.10 15.14
CA ARG A 573 6.89 -23.37 13.70
C ARG A 573 5.72 -24.13 13.08
N ARG A 574 5.07 -25.04 13.82
CA ARG A 574 3.81 -25.68 13.39
C ARG A 574 2.72 -24.62 13.19
N ALA A 575 2.51 -23.74 14.16
CA ALA A 575 1.51 -22.67 14.08
C ALA A 575 1.79 -21.73 12.90
N ALA A 576 3.05 -21.34 12.69
CA ALA A 576 3.48 -20.55 11.55
C ALA A 576 3.22 -21.27 10.21
N ARG A 577 3.52 -22.57 10.10
CA ARG A 577 3.21 -23.37 8.89
C ARG A 577 1.70 -23.45 8.65
N THR A 578 0.92 -23.68 9.69
CA THR A 578 -0.55 -23.73 9.61
C THR A 578 -1.12 -22.40 9.13
N GLY A 579 -0.67 -21.27 9.70
CA GLY A 579 -1.08 -19.94 9.25
C GLY A 579 -0.68 -19.66 7.80
N GLN A 580 0.58 -19.92 7.46
CA GLN A 580 1.11 -19.79 6.10
C GLN A 580 0.32 -20.65 5.09
N ALA A 581 -0.12 -21.83 5.50
CA ALA A 581 -0.92 -22.72 4.67
C ALA A 581 -2.36 -22.25 4.49
N LEU A 582 -3.03 -21.82 5.56
CA LEU A 582 -4.35 -21.22 5.45
C LEU A 582 -4.32 -20.02 4.51
N LEU A 583 -3.30 -19.16 4.61
CA LEU A 583 -3.10 -18.03 3.71
C LEU A 583 -2.97 -18.45 2.24
N LEU A 584 -2.06 -19.38 1.93
CA LEU A 584 -1.79 -19.78 0.54
C LEU A 584 -2.85 -20.71 -0.07
N LEU A 585 -3.69 -21.36 0.75
CA LEU A 585 -4.75 -22.26 0.30
C LEU A 585 -6.14 -21.60 0.27
N SER A 586 -6.31 -20.43 0.87
CA SER A 586 -7.58 -19.70 0.81
C SER A 586 -7.82 -19.09 -0.57
N ALA A 587 -9.09 -18.97 -0.95
CA ALA A 587 -9.47 -18.11 -2.07
C ALA A 587 -9.26 -16.64 -1.69
N GLY A 588 -8.89 -15.82 -2.67
CA GLY A 588 -8.42 -14.45 -2.48
C GLY A 588 -7.01 -14.25 -3.00
N THR A 589 -6.42 -13.10 -2.72
CA THR A 589 -5.05 -12.76 -3.14
C THR A 589 -4.16 -12.74 -1.89
N PRO A 590 -3.26 -13.72 -1.69
CA PRO A 590 -2.44 -13.79 -0.48
C PRO A 590 -1.32 -12.76 -0.49
N MET A 591 -1.09 -12.14 0.65
CA MET A 591 0.06 -11.27 0.94
C MET A 591 0.86 -11.83 2.12
N MET A 592 2.17 -11.92 1.93
CA MET A 592 3.15 -12.27 2.96
C MET A 592 4.06 -11.07 3.23
N THR A 593 4.56 -10.93 4.45
CA THR A 593 5.54 -9.90 4.79
C THR A 593 6.96 -10.43 4.59
N GLY A 594 7.85 -9.56 4.14
CA GLY A 594 9.22 -9.91 3.83
C GLY A 594 9.97 -10.45 5.04
N GLY A 595 10.55 -11.63 4.86
CA GLY A 595 11.24 -12.38 5.90
C GLY A 595 10.37 -13.43 6.60
N ASP A 596 9.06 -13.46 6.39
CA ASP A 596 8.20 -14.52 6.93
C ASP A 596 8.62 -15.90 6.42
N GLU A 597 9.12 -15.99 5.18
CA GLU A 597 9.61 -17.24 4.60
C GLU A 597 10.86 -17.80 5.32
N VAL A 598 11.52 -17.00 6.14
CA VAL A 598 12.63 -17.40 7.00
C VAL A 598 12.34 -17.12 8.48
N LEU A 599 11.07 -16.91 8.85
CA LEU A 599 10.64 -16.62 10.22
C LEU A 599 11.42 -15.45 10.83
N ARG A 600 11.50 -14.32 10.10
CA ARG A 600 12.00 -13.04 10.64
C ARG A 600 11.22 -12.69 11.90
N GLY A 601 11.92 -12.20 12.92
CA GLY A 601 11.32 -11.75 14.17
C GLY A 601 12.06 -10.55 14.73
N VAL A 602 11.32 -9.61 15.31
CA VAL A 602 11.80 -8.38 15.93
C VAL A 602 11.60 -8.41 17.45
N ARG A 603 11.58 -9.64 18.01
CA ARG A 603 11.49 -9.92 19.45
C ARG A 603 10.29 -9.25 20.10
N CYS A 604 9.12 -9.45 19.51
CA CYS A 604 7.88 -8.88 20.00
C CYS A 604 7.82 -7.34 19.95
N ASN A 605 8.68 -6.63 19.20
CA ASN A 605 8.37 -5.26 18.83
C ASN A 605 7.27 -5.29 17.76
N ASN A 606 6.10 -4.69 18.03
CA ASN A 606 4.98 -4.70 17.08
C ASN A 606 4.74 -3.35 16.40
N ASN A 607 5.67 -2.41 16.57
CA ASN A 607 5.64 -1.13 15.89
C ASN A 607 7.05 -0.65 15.50
N PRO A 608 7.87 -1.45 14.79
CA PRO A 608 9.25 -1.10 14.47
C PRO A 608 9.37 -0.02 13.36
N TYR A 609 8.56 1.04 13.41
CA TYR A 609 8.50 2.10 12.39
C TYR A 609 9.72 3.00 12.36
N ASN A 610 10.41 3.12 13.49
CA ASN A 610 11.61 3.93 13.69
C ASN A 610 12.89 3.07 13.82
N LEU A 611 12.83 1.78 13.46
CA LEU A 611 13.97 0.86 13.57
C LEU A 611 14.67 0.67 12.23
N ASP A 612 15.55 1.60 11.86
CA ASP A 612 16.51 1.40 10.76
C ASP A 612 17.74 0.62 11.26
N SER A 613 17.52 -0.64 11.64
CA SER A 613 18.52 -1.49 12.31
C SER A 613 18.55 -2.92 11.77
N SER A 614 19.65 -3.63 12.03
CA SER A 614 19.79 -5.06 11.69
C SER A 614 18.79 -5.98 12.38
N ALA A 615 18.08 -5.51 13.41
CA ALA A 615 16.96 -6.25 13.98
C ALA A 615 15.75 -6.28 13.03
N ASN A 616 15.56 -5.21 12.24
CA ASN A 616 14.40 -5.05 11.37
C ASN A 616 14.68 -5.42 9.91
N TRP A 617 15.92 -5.20 9.44
CA TRP A 617 16.36 -5.60 8.10
C TRP A 617 16.24 -7.13 7.90
N LEU A 618 16.12 -7.58 6.65
CA LEU A 618 16.04 -9.00 6.34
C LEU A 618 17.42 -9.66 6.49
N THR A 619 17.44 -10.84 7.10
CA THR A 619 18.63 -11.69 7.21
C THR A 619 18.71 -12.68 6.05
N TRP A 620 19.93 -12.89 5.54
CA TRP A 620 20.20 -13.74 4.39
C TRP A 620 21.03 -15.00 4.71
N ASN A 621 21.20 -15.29 6.00
CA ASN A 621 21.90 -16.49 6.49
C ASN A 621 20.97 -17.35 7.36
N PRO A 622 19.96 -18.01 6.77
CA PRO A 622 19.00 -18.80 7.53
C PRO A 622 19.62 -20.07 8.10
N ASP A 623 19.21 -20.45 9.30
CA ASP A 623 19.52 -21.76 9.86
C ASP A 623 18.77 -22.91 9.14
N ALA A 624 18.95 -24.14 9.62
CA ALA A 624 18.31 -25.32 9.02
C ALA A 624 16.77 -25.28 9.12
N ASN A 625 16.21 -24.79 10.23
CA ASN A 625 14.76 -24.70 10.42
C ASN A 625 14.16 -23.57 9.55
N GLN A 626 14.83 -22.42 9.49
CA GLN A 626 14.44 -21.31 8.61
C GLN A 626 14.53 -21.70 7.13
N SER A 627 15.58 -22.46 6.76
CA SER A 627 15.71 -23.00 5.40
C SER A 627 14.61 -24.00 5.06
N ALA A 628 14.21 -24.85 6.01
CA ALA A 628 13.08 -25.76 5.84
C ALA A 628 11.74 -25.01 5.73
N PHE A 629 11.54 -23.95 6.51
CA PHE A 629 10.35 -23.10 6.41
C PHE A 629 10.28 -22.38 5.06
N ARG A 630 11.42 -21.87 4.56
CA ARG A 630 11.50 -21.27 3.22
C ARG A 630 11.12 -22.28 2.13
N ALA A 631 11.61 -23.52 2.23
CA ALA A 631 11.24 -24.58 1.31
C ALA A 631 9.73 -24.91 1.38
N PHE A 632 9.16 -24.93 2.59
CA PHE A 632 7.72 -25.07 2.80
C PHE A 632 6.93 -23.96 2.10
N THR A 633 7.28 -22.69 2.34
CA THR A 633 6.62 -21.53 1.72
C THR A 633 6.74 -21.54 0.21
N SER A 634 7.94 -21.74 -0.34
CA SER A 634 8.18 -21.78 -1.79
C SER A 634 7.38 -22.89 -2.48
N ARG A 635 7.37 -24.10 -1.91
CA ARG A 635 6.63 -25.23 -2.47
C ARG A 635 5.12 -25.05 -2.37
N LEU A 636 4.63 -24.41 -1.31
CA LEU A 636 3.21 -24.14 -1.17
C LEU A 636 2.74 -23.00 -2.09
N ALA A 637 3.58 -21.99 -2.33
CA ALA A 637 3.32 -20.98 -3.36
C ALA A 637 3.30 -21.60 -4.76
N ALA A 638 4.23 -22.52 -5.05
CA ALA A 638 4.25 -23.29 -6.30
C ALA A 638 3.01 -24.19 -6.44
N PHE A 639 2.57 -24.85 -5.36
CA PHE A 639 1.32 -25.61 -5.33
C PHE A 639 0.14 -24.69 -5.63
N ARG A 640 0.03 -23.55 -4.92
CA ARG A 640 -1.00 -22.55 -5.20
C ARG A 640 -1.02 -22.16 -6.66
N ALA A 641 0.12 -21.86 -7.29
CA ALA A 641 0.20 -21.47 -8.69
C ALA A 641 -0.21 -22.58 -9.67
N ALA A 642 0.13 -23.84 -9.36
CA ALA A 642 -0.22 -24.99 -10.18
C ALA A 642 -1.70 -25.39 -10.11
N HIS A 643 -2.44 -24.90 -9.11
CA HIS A 643 -3.80 -25.34 -8.80
C HIS A 643 -4.84 -24.20 -8.92
N PRO A 644 -5.42 -23.95 -10.12
CA PRO A 644 -6.45 -22.92 -10.35
C PRO A 644 -7.66 -23.03 -9.43
N ALA A 645 -7.94 -24.24 -8.93
CA ALA A 645 -9.01 -24.48 -7.97
C ALA A 645 -8.87 -23.65 -6.68
N LEU A 646 -7.67 -23.18 -6.33
CA LEU A 646 -7.41 -22.30 -5.17
C LEU A 646 -7.51 -20.80 -5.51
N ARG A 647 -7.66 -20.46 -6.79
CA ARG A 647 -7.61 -19.10 -7.33
C ARG A 647 -8.85 -18.82 -8.20
N PRO A 648 -10.06 -19.05 -7.66
CA PRO A 648 -11.27 -19.03 -8.46
C PRO A 648 -11.57 -17.62 -8.96
N ALA A 649 -12.06 -17.51 -10.19
CA ALA A 649 -12.41 -16.22 -10.79
C ALA A 649 -13.71 -15.63 -10.18
N THR A 650 -14.56 -16.48 -9.62
CA THR A 650 -15.81 -16.14 -8.94
C THR A 650 -15.90 -16.89 -7.61
N PHE A 651 -16.79 -16.48 -6.71
CA PHE A 651 -17.04 -17.25 -5.49
C PHE A 651 -17.46 -18.68 -5.82
N TYR A 652 -17.04 -19.64 -4.99
CA TYR A 652 -17.36 -21.04 -5.19
C TYR A 652 -18.88 -21.28 -5.13
N SER A 653 -19.34 -22.22 -5.95
CA SER A 653 -20.69 -22.76 -5.92
C SER A 653 -20.72 -24.12 -5.20
N SER A 654 -21.86 -24.46 -4.60
CA SER A 654 -22.12 -25.84 -4.14
C SER A 654 -22.63 -26.76 -5.26
N ALA A 655 -22.92 -26.20 -6.44
CA ALA A 655 -23.43 -26.95 -7.59
C ALA A 655 -22.32 -27.75 -8.28
N ASP A 656 -22.72 -28.90 -8.81
CA ASP A 656 -21.95 -29.72 -9.76
C ASP A 656 -22.23 -29.20 -11.17
N GLY A 657 -21.23 -28.58 -11.80
CA GLY A 657 -21.32 -27.97 -13.11
C GLY A 657 -20.99 -28.92 -14.26
N ASN A 658 -20.37 -30.07 -13.97
CA ASN A 658 -19.85 -31.00 -14.97
C ASN A 658 -20.45 -32.42 -14.90
N GLY A 659 -21.29 -32.71 -13.90
CA GLY A 659 -22.01 -33.97 -13.73
C GLY A 659 -21.19 -35.11 -13.12
N ASN A 660 -20.04 -34.83 -12.50
CA ASN A 660 -19.17 -35.85 -11.90
C ASN A 660 -19.59 -36.27 -10.47
N GLY A 661 -20.65 -35.66 -9.92
CA GLY A 661 -21.15 -35.89 -8.57
C GLY A 661 -20.49 -35.06 -7.48
N LEU A 662 -19.68 -34.06 -7.82
CA LEU A 662 -18.99 -33.18 -6.88
C LEU A 662 -19.38 -31.72 -7.16
N GLY A 663 -19.82 -30.99 -6.13
CA GLY A 663 -19.93 -29.53 -6.23
C GLY A 663 -18.55 -28.87 -6.21
N GLN A 664 -18.44 -27.64 -6.75
CA GLN A 664 -17.15 -26.92 -6.81
C GLN A 664 -16.46 -26.83 -5.44
N LEU A 665 -17.22 -26.57 -4.38
CA LEU A 665 -16.75 -26.62 -2.99
C LEU A 665 -17.74 -27.38 -2.11
N ALA A 666 -17.23 -28.28 -1.27
CA ALA A 666 -18.00 -28.96 -0.23
C ALA A 666 -17.26 -28.91 1.10
N TRP A 667 -18.00 -28.70 2.19
CA TRP A 667 -17.47 -28.66 3.55
C TRP A 667 -17.80 -29.95 4.31
N PHE A 668 -16.96 -30.30 5.28
CA PHE A 668 -17.03 -31.56 6.02
C PHE A 668 -16.72 -31.34 7.50
N THR A 669 -17.48 -32.01 8.36
CA THR A 669 -17.08 -32.27 9.74
C THR A 669 -15.94 -33.30 9.76
N PRO A 670 -15.25 -33.51 10.90
CA PRO A 670 -14.26 -34.59 11.02
C PRO A 670 -14.81 -35.99 10.71
N ALA A 671 -16.12 -36.21 10.88
CA ALA A 671 -16.77 -37.48 10.53
C ALA A 671 -16.93 -37.71 9.01
N GLY A 672 -16.48 -36.77 8.17
CA GLY A 672 -16.60 -36.88 6.70
C GLY A 672 -18.01 -36.58 6.17
N THR A 673 -18.88 -35.98 6.99
CA THR A 673 -20.26 -35.61 6.63
C THR A 673 -20.38 -34.09 6.47
N ALA A 674 -21.39 -33.65 5.71
CA ALA A 674 -21.68 -32.22 5.57
C ALA A 674 -22.04 -31.59 6.94
N PRO A 675 -21.47 -30.43 7.32
CA PRO A 675 -21.83 -29.76 8.55
C PRO A 675 -23.27 -29.22 8.49
N ASP A 676 -24.01 -29.40 9.58
CA ASP A 676 -25.34 -28.81 9.75
C ASP A 676 -25.26 -27.40 10.36
N ALA A 677 -26.41 -26.75 10.52
CA ALA A 677 -26.49 -25.41 11.09
C ALA A 677 -25.99 -25.32 12.54
N GLY A 678 -26.09 -26.41 13.31
CA GLY A 678 -25.54 -26.47 14.67
C GLY A 678 -24.01 -26.44 14.64
N TYR A 679 -23.41 -27.25 13.77
CA TYR A 679 -21.97 -27.28 13.58
C TYR A 679 -21.41 -25.93 13.14
N TRP A 680 -22.06 -25.29 12.16
CA TRP A 680 -21.62 -24.02 11.59
C TRP A 680 -21.59 -22.86 12.58
N ASN A 681 -22.53 -22.85 13.52
CA ASN A 681 -22.75 -21.72 14.43
C ASN A 681 -22.20 -21.96 15.83
N ASP A 682 -21.72 -23.15 16.15
CA ASP A 682 -21.16 -23.47 17.46
C ASP A 682 -19.66 -23.13 17.51
N PRO A 683 -19.24 -22.14 18.31
CA PRO A 683 -17.83 -21.75 18.44
C PRO A 683 -16.98 -22.78 19.20
N ASN A 684 -17.55 -23.87 19.72
CA ASN A 684 -16.79 -24.99 20.30
C ASN A 684 -16.34 -26.01 19.26
N ASN A 685 -16.80 -25.91 18.00
CA ASN A 685 -16.31 -26.72 16.91
C ASN A 685 -15.08 -26.06 16.29
N HIS A 686 -13.93 -26.72 16.41
CA HIS A 686 -12.64 -26.17 15.95
C HIS A 686 -12.01 -26.96 14.80
N ALA A 687 -12.69 -27.97 14.26
CA ALA A 687 -12.15 -28.82 13.20
C ALA A 687 -12.98 -28.71 11.93
N LEU A 688 -12.37 -28.54 10.78
CA LEU A 688 -13.11 -28.32 9.54
C LEU A 688 -12.36 -28.93 8.35
N GLY A 689 -13.07 -29.72 7.55
CA GLY A 689 -12.60 -30.22 6.27
C GLY A 689 -13.29 -29.52 5.10
N TRP A 690 -12.61 -29.36 3.98
CA TRP A 690 -13.23 -28.94 2.74
C TRP A 690 -12.59 -29.58 1.52
N ARG A 691 -13.41 -29.83 0.50
CA ARG A 691 -13.00 -30.37 -0.78
C ARG A 691 -13.36 -29.38 -1.88
N ILE A 692 -12.42 -29.12 -2.77
CA ILE A 692 -12.64 -28.38 -4.01
C ILE A 692 -12.57 -29.38 -5.15
N ASP A 693 -13.60 -29.42 -6.00
CA ASP A 693 -13.54 -30.19 -7.25
C ASP A 693 -12.62 -29.45 -8.24
N GLY A 694 -11.47 -30.04 -8.53
CA GLY A 694 -10.49 -29.42 -9.42
C GLY A 694 -10.94 -29.41 -10.88
N THR A 695 -11.77 -30.36 -11.28
CA THR A 695 -12.22 -30.49 -12.68
C THR A 695 -13.12 -29.34 -13.14
N GLU A 696 -13.81 -28.68 -12.20
CA GLU A 696 -14.58 -27.45 -12.40
C GLU A 696 -13.71 -26.23 -12.75
N PHE A 697 -12.41 -26.27 -12.46
CA PHE A 697 -11.49 -25.14 -12.62
C PHE A 697 -10.35 -25.41 -13.62
N GLY A 698 -10.40 -26.56 -14.32
CA GLY A 698 -9.29 -27.01 -15.17
C GLY A 698 -8.01 -27.31 -14.38
N ASP A 699 -8.17 -27.76 -13.14
CA ASP A 699 -7.07 -28.09 -12.24
C ASP A 699 -6.41 -29.43 -12.60
N PRO A 700 -5.08 -29.59 -12.46
CA PRO A 700 -4.41 -30.86 -12.71
C PRO A 700 -4.77 -31.97 -11.71
N ALA A 701 -5.19 -31.63 -10.48
CA ALA A 701 -5.75 -32.61 -9.53
C ALA A 701 -7.25 -32.75 -9.76
N SER A 702 -7.78 -33.99 -9.64
CA SER A 702 -9.24 -34.19 -9.78
C SER A 702 -10.01 -33.49 -8.66
N ALA A 703 -9.43 -33.43 -7.46
CA ALA A 703 -9.95 -32.68 -6.33
C ALA A 703 -8.81 -32.34 -5.37
N ILE A 704 -9.00 -31.29 -4.58
CA ILE A 704 -8.12 -30.92 -3.47
C ILE A 704 -8.93 -31.07 -2.19
N TYR A 705 -8.35 -31.65 -1.14
CA TYR A 705 -8.96 -31.68 0.18
C TYR A 705 -8.03 -31.06 1.20
N VAL A 706 -8.57 -30.20 2.05
CA VAL A 706 -7.87 -29.63 3.19
C VAL A 706 -8.64 -29.99 4.45
N ALA A 707 -7.93 -30.47 5.46
CA ALA A 707 -8.45 -30.58 6.82
C ALA A 707 -7.64 -29.66 7.72
N TYR A 708 -8.36 -28.81 8.46
CA TYR A 708 -7.80 -27.96 9.47
C TYR A 708 -8.29 -28.43 10.84
N ASN A 709 -7.34 -28.76 11.72
CA ASN A 709 -7.61 -29.06 13.10
C ASN A 709 -7.22 -27.85 13.96
N GLY A 710 -8.15 -26.92 14.11
CA GLY A 710 -8.04 -25.83 15.05
C GLY A 710 -8.10 -26.29 16.51
N TRP A 711 -8.54 -27.52 16.83
CA TRP A 711 -8.57 -28.05 18.20
C TRP A 711 -7.16 -28.21 18.82
N SER A 712 -7.08 -28.12 20.14
CA SER A 712 -5.81 -28.28 20.88
C SER A 712 -5.33 -29.73 20.95
N GLY A 713 -6.25 -30.71 20.86
CA GLY A 713 -5.96 -32.13 20.82
C GLY A 713 -6.02 -32.73 19.41
N ASP A 714 -5.66 -34.01 19.30
CA ASP A 714 -5.69 -34.75 18.04
C ASP A 714 -7.14 -35.05 17.62
N VAL A 715 -7.42 -34.96 16.32
CA VAL A 715 -8.75 -35.20 15.74
C VAL A 715 -8.64 -36.21 14.61
N GLY A 716 -9.48 -37.24 14.64
CA GLY A 716 -9.62 -38.19 13.54
C GLY A 716 -10.53 -37.63 12.45
N PHE A 717 -10.01 -37.54 11.23
CA PHE A 717 -10.77 -37.18 10.04
C PHE A 717 -11.08 -38.41 9.21
N THR A 718 -12.34 -38.60 8.85
CA THR A 718 -12.77 -39.56 7.82
C THR A 718 -12.78 -38.86 6.47
N LEU A 719 -11.92 -39.31 5.55
CA LEU A 719 -11.76 -38.66 4.25
C LEU A 719 -13.03 -38.81 3.38
N PRO A 720 -13.53 -37.73 2.76
CA PRO A 720 -14.68 -37.79 1.87
C PRO A 720 -14.30 -38.48 0.54
N SER A 721 -15.30 -38.68 -0.34
CA SER A 721 -15.02 -39.21 -1.68
C SER A 721 -14.07 -38.28 -2.47
N PRO A 722 -12.96 -38.80 -3.04
CA PRO A 722 -12.11 -38.06 -3.97
C PRO A 722 -12.69 -37.97 -5.40
N GLY A 723 -13.89 -38.50 -5.63
CA GLY A 723 -14.45 -38.73 -6.95
C GLY A 723 -14.32 -40.18 -7.41
N ALA A 724 -15.07 -40.56 -8.44
CA ALA A 724 -15.13 -41.94 -8.92
C ALA A 724 -13.75 -42.46 -9.38
N GLY A 725 -13.32 -43.59 -8.82
CA GLY A 725 -12.06 -44.25 -9.20
C GLY A 725 -10.78 -43.56 -8.74
N ARG A 726 -10.87 -42.56 -7.85
CA ARG A 726 -9.72 -41.77 -7.39
C ARG A 726 -9.28 -42.15 -5.96
N GLN A 727 -8.07 -41.75 -5.61
CA GLN A 727 -7.54 -41.86 -4.24
C GLN A 727 -6.92 -40.54 -3.77
N TRP A 728 -6.90 -40.33 -2.45
CA TRP A 728 -6.23 -39.23 -1.80
C TRP A 728 -4.73 -39.49 -1.62
N TYR A 729 -3.94 -38.49 -1.96
CA TYR A 729 -2.49 -38.46 -1.76
C TYR A 729 -2.11 -37.23 -0.93
N ARG A 730 -1.26 -37.43 0.08
CA ARG A 730 -0.82 -36.37 0.99
C ARG A 730 0.25 -35.50 0.34
N VAL A 731 -0.06 -34.21 0.25
CA VAL A 731 0.86 -33.16 -0.17
C VAL A 731 1.66 -32.65 1.03
N THR A 732 1.00 -32.27 2.12
CA THR A 732 1.67 -31.83 3.34
C THR A 732 0.81 -32.06 4.58
N ASP A 733 1.47 -32.15 5.74
CA ASP A 733 0.88 -32.10 7.08
C ASP A 733 1.73 -31.12 7.90
N THR A 734 1.15 -30.08 8.51
CA THR A 734 1.93 -29.05 9.22
C THR A 734 2.48 -29.49 10.57
N SER A 735 2.05 -30.66 11.06
CA SER A 735 2.45 -31.25 12.34
C SER A 735 3.96 -31.39 12.48
N THR A 736 4.44 -31.38 13.73
CA THR A 736 5.87 -31.42 14.06
C THR A 736 6.58 -32.67 13.57
N TRP A 737 5.90 -33.82 13.49
CA TRP A 737 6.50 -35.07 12.99
C TRP A 737 6.88 -35.00 11.50
N ALA A 738 6.27 -34.09 10.73
CA ALA A 738 6.50 -33.91 9.29
C ALA A 738 7.49 -32.78 8.99
N GLU A 739 7.97 -32.05 10.00
CA GLU A 739 8.86 -30.90 9.82
C GLU A 739 10.16 -31.30 9.09
N GLY A 740 10.44 -30.62 7.98
CA GLY A 740 11.65 -30.85 7.21
C GLY A 740 11.62 -30.19 5.82
N PRO A 741 12.75 -30.26 5.07
CA PRO A 741 12.86 -29.61 3.76
C PRO A 741 11.96 -30.22 2.68
N GLU A 742 11.49 -31.46 2.87
CA GLU A 742 10.59 -32.16 1.96
C GLU A 742 9.14 -32.26 2.49
N GLN A 743 8.78 -31.46 3.51
CA GLN A 743 7.46 -31.51 4.16
C GLN A 743 6.29 -31.29 3.18
N VAL A 744 6.46 -30.37 2.23
CA VAL A 744 5.56 -30.25 1.07
C VAL A 744 6.11 -31.15 -0.03
N ALA A 745 5.34 -32.18 -0.37
CA ALA A 745 5.71 -33.13 -1.40
C ALA A 745 5.88 -32.42 -2.76
N ARG A 746 6.85 -32.87 -3.53
CA ARG A 746 7.01 -32.44 -4.92
C ARG A 746 5.89 -33.05 -5.77
N PRO A 747 5.47 -32.40 -6.86
CA PRO A 747 4.50 -32.99 -7.79
C PRO A 747 4.94 -34.39 -8.22
N GLY A 748 4.10 -35.39 -7.95
CA GLY A 748 4.37 -36.80 -8.25
C GLY A 748 4.90 -37.62 -7.07
N ALA A 749 5.34 -36.99 -5.97
CA ALA A 749 5.91 -37.64 -4.79
C ALA A 749 4.97 -37.67 -3.57
N GLU A 750 3.71 -37.29 -3.76
CA GLU A 750 2.67 -37.30 -2.72
C GLU A 750 2.41 -38.72 -2.22
N ALA A 751 2.23 -38.89 -0.92
CA ALA A 751 2.07 -40.22 -0.32
C ALA A 751 0.61 -40.70 -0.42
N ALA A 752 0.37 -41.87 -1.03
CA ALA A 752 -0.96 -42.46 -1.11
C ALA A 752 -1.52 -42.73 0.30
N LEU A 753 -2.77 -42.31 0.56
CA LEU A 753 -3.47 -42.57 1.82
C LEU A 753 -4.59 -43.59 1.65
N GLY A 754 -5.46 -43.39 0.65
CA GLY A 754 -6.64 -44.23 0.42
C GLY A 754 -7.80 -43.46 -0.20
N GLY A 755 -8.99 -44.04 -0.20
CA GLY A 755 -10.20 -43.45 -0.80
C GLY A 755 -11.15 -42.86 0.24
N GLN A 756 -12.44 -42.84 -0.10
CA GLN A 756 -13.51 -42.49 0.82
C GLN A 756 -13.47 -43.41 2.06
N GLY A 757 -13.65 -42.83 3.25
CA GLY A 757 -13.72 -43.58 4.50
C GLY A 757 -12.37 -43.85 5.17
N THR A 758 -11.25 -43.59 4.48
CA THR A 758 -9.91 -43.66 5.09
C THR A 758 -9.84 -42.70 6.28
N GLY A 759 -9.37 -43.18 7.43
CA GLY A 759 -9.14 -42.37 8.61
C GLY A 759 -7.75 -41.72 8.61
N TYR A 760 -7.67 -40.45 9.01
CA TYR A 760 -6.42 -39.73 9.21
C TYR A 760 -6.43 -39.02 10.57
N LEU A 761 -5.47 -39.33 11.43
CA LEU A 761 -5.32 -38.64 12.72
C LEU A 761 -4.50 -37.36 12.51
N LEU A 762 -5.15 -36.20 12.53
CA LEU A 762 -4.51 -34.90 12.41
C LEU A 762 -4.19 -34.35 13.81
N ARG A 763 -2.93 -33.98 14.05
CA ARG A 763 -2.50 -33.45 15.35
C ARG A 763 -3.19 -32.11 15.65
N GLY A 764 -3.29 -31.79 16.94
CA GLY A 764 -3.79 -30.49 17.39
C GLY A 764 -3.09 -29.31 16.71
N ARG A 765 -3.85 -28.29 16.32
CA ARG A 765 -3.38 -27.09 15.60
C ARG A 765 -2.69 -27.37 14.26
N GLY A 766 -2.98 -28.53 13.66
CA GLY A 766 -2.43 -28.98 12.39
C GLY A 766 -3.32 -28.68 11.18
N LEU A 767 -2.72 -28.71 10.00
CA LEU A 767 -3.40 -28.68 8.70
C LEU A 767 -2.87 -29.80 7.81
N LEU A 768 -3.78 -30.51 7.15
CA LEU A 768 -3.52 -31.54 6.16
C LEU A 768 -3.97 -31.05 4.79
N LEU A 769 -3.12 -31.22 3.77
CA LEU A 769 -3.44 -30.94 2.38
C LEU A 769 -3.28 -32.21 1.54
N LEU A 770 -4.32 -32.55 0.79
CA LEU A 770 -4.41 -33.71 -0.07
C LEU A 770 -4.80 -33.33 -1.51
N VAL A 771 -4.38 -34.15 -2.46
CA VAL A 771 -4.86 -34.13 -3.85
C VAL A 771 -5.44 -35.48 -4.23
N ALA A 772 -6.47 -35.48 -5.07
CA ALA A 772 -7.05 -36.68 -5.66
C ALA A 772 -6.42 -36.99 -7.01
N ARG A 773 -6.03 -38.26 -7.21
CA ARG A 773 -5.47 -38.79 -8.46
C ARG A 773 -6.13 -40.08 -8.89
#